data_AF-A0A017SHH7-F1
#
_entry.id   AF-A0A017SHH7-F1
#
_cell.length_a   1.000
_cell.length_b   1.000
_cell.length_c   1.000
_cell.angle_alpha   90.00
_cell.angle_beta   90.00
_cell.angle_gamma   90.00
#
_symmetry.space_group_name_H-M   'P 1'
#
loop_
_entity.id
_entity.type
_entity.pdbx_description
1 polymer ?
#
loop_
_entity_poly.entity_id
_entity_poly.type
_entity_poly.pdbx_seq_one_letter_code
_entity_poly.pdbx_strand_id
1 'polypeptide(L)'
;MRLFLILSILTLLPIVSAKFGLSCFKVVTALAGRPSDLFDKFQREICDRGCQPTVPHWDLWTRNNTFVPAVQNALKRLNVPRQEETMIQLGDDVANIIKVRCGPALGGNHICSDPETLAGFGNCFKRNFVRAMIVHLPKLLPMADEAVCREQLVYLKDEHLWETVIPQNMRDYAAASRLVPPSPSLLDKQAPAKITRTRKWLHRLAYLSLATGTVYITDNQFYASSITRTTRTFALGLLVALDYKINFRPNPPLASSVTAVHARSAERLSDLLQRNGGLYLKIGQAIAMQSAILPAEFQKMFSRMFDDAPQNEWKDVEAVIKEDFGKSAEEVFGVSFDGVPDKGVFERRARASASVAQVHWARLADGRELAIKIQKREIARQLEWDLWAFKVVTWVYSRAFDIPFYSLVPYISERLSLETDFDNEASNSERMAELVASEPRLRGRVYIPKVHRDLSSKRVMTAEWIEGVRLWDKDSITRPWRGGWREGTPGCQGTPMDPSTGNPANPTSNTIDKMKPSRDHWRGQNNDGGLGLSLKQVMTTMVDLFSAQMFLWGWVHCDPHPGNIFVRRTPSGKPELVLIDHGLYIHMDSAFKHQYARFWKALLTFDNATLGNIVKGWGVQNPDLFASVTLMSPYRGGNRSTEQHLTGLSKSELASRHYEMQQSARKAVRQILGDESKWPQQLIFIGRNLRIVQANNQFLGSPVNRVKITGMWASRALAESPDLPFGEKISNWGKHLVFRVVLIGSDVWFWFAKIRQFLHLGGGMEDDIEAQMQGMAKEMGVELRQNIFEG
;
A
#
# COMPACT_ATOMS: atom_id res chain seq x y z
N MET A 1 -1.93 24.09 -10.97
CA MET A 1 -1.83 24.71 -9.63
C MET A 1 -2.82 25.86 -9.38
N ARG A 2 -2.95 26.87 -10.27
CA ARG A 2 -3.90 28.00 -10.04
C ARG A 2 -5.38 27.61 -10.08
N LEU A 3 -5.77 26.63 -10.91
CA LEU A 3 -7.15 26.11 -10.95
C LEU A 3 -7.52 25.33 -9.66
N PHE A 4 -6.53 24.66 -9.06
CA PHE A 4 -6.71 23.84 -7.86
C PHE A 4 -6.92 24.71 -6.61
N LEU A 5 -6.21 25.84 -6.52
CA LEU A 5 -6.40 26.81 -5.44
C LEU A 5 -7.79 27.48 -5.51
N ILE A 6 -8.27 27.77 -6.73
CA ILE A 6 -9.58 28.40 -6.96
C ILE A 6 -10.72 27.42 -6.65
N LEU A 7 -10.60 26.15 -7.04
CA LEU A 7 -11.58 25.11 -6.66
C LEU A 7 -11.60 24.85 -5.15
N SER A 8 -10.44 24.87 -4.49
CA SER A 8 -10.34 24.67 -3.03
C SER A 8 -11.02 25.81 -2.24
N ILE A 9 -11.02 27.02 -2.79
CA ILE A 9 -11.70 28.19 -2.20
C ILE A 9 -13.22 28.13 -2.45
N LEU A 10 -13.65 27.61 -3.61
CA LEU A 10 -15.06 27.41 -3.95
C LEU A 10 -15.74 26.29 -3.16
N THR A 11 -15.01 25.25 -2.73
CA THR A 11 -15.56 24.17 -1.89
C THR A 11 -15.65 24.51 -0.41
N LEU A 12 -15.01 25.61 0.05
CA LEU A 12 -15.07 26.10 1.43
C LEU A 12 -16.17 27.16 1.66
N LEU A 13 -16.74 27.72 0.59
CA LEU A 13 -17.82 28.72 0.65
C LEU A 13 -19.13 28.23 1.32
N PRO A 14 -19.55 26.95 1.25
CA PRO A 14 -20.77 26.50 1.93
C PRO A 14 -20.63 26.42 3.46
N ILE A 15 -19.40 26.33 3.98
CA ILE A 15 -19.14 26.17 5.42
C ILE A 15 -19.15 27.53 6.14
N VAL A 16 -18.83 28.62 5.44
CA VAL A 16 -18.87 29.99 5.99
C VAL A 16 -20.30 30.56 6.00
N SER A 17 -21.18 30.07 5.12
CA SER A 17 -22.59 30.50 5.03
C SER A 17 -23.44 30.12 6.25
N ALA A 18 -23.01 29.17 7.08
CA ALA A 18 -23.82 28.66 8.19
C ALA A 18 -23.72 29.50 9.49
N LYS A 19 -22.90 30.56 9.53
CA LYS A 19 -22.77 31.46 10.69
C LYS A 19 -22.96 32.95 10.39
N PHE A 20 -23.25 33.34 9.14
CA PHE A 20 -23.43 34.75 8.78
C PHE A 20 -24.93 35.08 8.70
N GLY A 21 -25.48 35.66 9.77
CA GLY A 21 -26.90 36.05 9.83
C GLY A 21 -27.26 37.07 8.73
N LEU A 22 -28.52 37.05 8.28
CA LEU A 22 -29.03 37.89 7.18
C LEU A 22 -28.81 39.39 7.44
N SER A 23 -28.81 39.80 8.72
CA SER A 23 -28.61 41.19 9.15
C SER A 23 -27.17 41.68 8.91
N CYS A 24 -26.15 40.83 9.13
CA CYS A 24 -24.74 41.21 8.92
C CYS A 24 -24.42 41.38 7.44
N PHE A 25 -25.04 40.58 6.56
CA PHE A 25 -24.93 40.77 5.12
C PHE A 25 -25.54 42.12 4.68
N LYS A 26 -26.68 42.53 5.27
CA LYS A 26 -27.32 43.82 5.00
C LYS A 26 -26.48 45.02 5.47
N VAL A 27 -25.69 44.88 6.54
CA VAL A 27 -24.73 45.91 6.98
C VAL A 27 -23.62 46.10 5.95
N VAL A 28 -23.04 45.01 5.44
CA VAL A 28 -21.98 45.07 4.43
C VAL A 28 -22.48 45.71 3.13
N THR A 29 -23.69 45.36 2.68
CA THR A 29 -24.27 45.97 1.47
C THR A 29 -24.64 47.44 1.68
N ALA A 30 -25.13 47.82 2.87
CA ALA A 30 -25.40 49.22 3.21
C ALA A 30 -24.12 50.07 3.19
N LEU A 31 -23.00 49.56 3.72
CA LEU A 31 -21.71 50.28 3.69
C LEU A 31 -21.08 50.32 2.30
N ALA A 32 -21.26 49.29 1.48
CA ALA A 32 -20.67 49.23 0.13
C ALA A 32 -21.31 50.22 -0.85
N GLY A 33 -22.57 50.63 -0.63
CA GLY A 33 -23.30 51.57 -1.50
C GLY A 33 -23.13 53.06 -1.16
N ARG A 34 -22.50 53.41 -0.03
CA ARG A 34 -22.36 54.78 0.48
C ARG A 34 -21.12 55.58 0.02
N PRO A 35 -20.03 54.98 -0.51
CA PRO A 35 -18.87 55.75 -0.95
C PRO A 35 -19.14 56.78 -2.06
N SER A 36 -20.19 56.64 -2.87
CA SER A 36 -20.60 57.68 -3.83
C SER A 36 -21.15 58.91 -3.11
N ASP A 37 -22.17 58.72 -2.26
CA ASP A 37 -22.82 59.80 -1.49
C ASP A 37 -21.81 60.54 -0.58
N LEU A 38 -20.89 59.81 0.04
CA LEU A 38 -19.84 60.40 0.87
C LEU A 38 -18.89 61.30 0.06
N PHE A 39 -18.56 60.92 -1.17
CA PHE A 39 -17.71 61.72 -2.05
C PHE A 39 -18.43 62.96 -2.59
N ASP A 40 -19.73 62.86 -2.87
CA ASP A 40 -20.54 64.00 -3.32
C ASP A 40 -20.69 65.04 -2.18
N LYS A 41 -20.82 64.57 -0.93
CA LYS A 41 -20.79 65.43 0.27
C LYS A 41 -19.40 66.04 0.50
N PHE A 42 -18.33 65.26 0.27
CA PHE A 42 -16.96 65.76 0.36
C PHE A 42 -16.68 66.87 -0.66
N GLN A 43 -17.14 66.71 -1.90
CA GLN A 43 -17.00 67.75 -2.93
C GLN A 43 -17.71 69.04 -2.50
N ARG A 44 -18.99 68.94 -2.07
CA ARG A 44 -19.79 70.10 -1.65
C ARG A 44 -19.29 70.80 -0.40
N GLU A 45 -18.89 70.05 0.63
CA GLU A 45 -18.59 70.64 1.94
C GLU A 45 -17.11 70.99 2.13
N ILE A 46 -16.21 70.49 1.28
CA ILE A 46 -14.76 70.71 1.41
C ILE A 46 -14.19 71.36 0.16
N CYS A 47 -14.37 70.75 -1.02
CA CYS A 47 -13.78 71.28 -2.25
C CYS A 47 -14.46 72.59 -2.68
N ASP A 48 -15.79 72.64 -2.74
CA ASP A 48 -16.54 73.83 -3.17
C ASP A 48 -16.40 75.00 -2.17
N ARG A 49 -16.00 74.71 -0.92
CA ARG A 49 -15.69 75.70 0.12
C ARG A 49 -14.24 76.23 0.08
N GLY A 50 -13.46 75.83 -0.94
CA GLY A 50 -12.12 76.31 -1.22
C GLY A 50 -11.00 75.66 -0.39
N CYS A 51 -11.22 74.48 0.19
CA CYS A 51 -10.19 73.79 0.98
C CYS A 51 -9.24 72.97 0.10
N GLN A 52 -7.98 72.87 0.51
CA GLN A 52 -6.92 72.16 -0.21
C GLN A 52 -6.36 70.97 0.61
N PRO A 53 -7.15 69.91 0.87
CA PRO A 53 -6.74 68.81 1.72
C PRO A 53 -5.67 67.92 1.07
N THR A 54 -4.52 67.75 1.73
CA THR A 54 -3.59 66.68 1.41
C THR A 54 -4.07 65.36 2.04
N VAL A 55 -3.77 64.22 1.41
CA VAL A 55 -4.18 62.89 1.93
C VAL A 55 -3.72 62.66 3.38
N PRO A 56 -2.45 62.93 3.76
CA PRO A 56 -2.02 62.70 5.15
C PRO A 56 -2.74 63.57 6.18
N HIS A 57 -3.04 64.83 5.83
CA HIS A 57 -3.73 65.74 6.73
C HIS A 57 -5.20 65.35 6.90
N TRP A 58 -5.88 65.07 5.79
CA TRP A 58 -7.26 64.59 5.79
C TRP A 58 -7.41 63.28 6.59
N ASP A 59 -6.54 62.31 6.32
CA ASP A 59 -6.47 61.01 7.01
C ASP A 59 -6.32 61.16 8.52
N LEU A 60 -5.35 61.96 8.98
CA LEU A 60 -5.10 62.17 10.40
C LEU A 60 -6.25 62.92 11.08
N TRP A 61 -6.78 63.97 10.44
CA TRP A 61 -7.86 64.77 11.01
C TRP A 61 -9.16 63.95 11.11
N THR A 62 -9.53 63.24 10.04
CA THR A 62 -10.75 62.41 10.02
C THR A 62 -10.66 61.25 10.98
N ARG A 63 -9.47 60.67 11.17
CA ARG A 63 -9.23 59.66 12.19
C ARG A 63 -9.58 60.17 13.59
N ASN A 64 -9.01 61.31 13.99
CA ASN A 64 -9.10 61.80 15.37
C ASN A 64 -10.43 62.50 15.70
N ASN A 65 -11.03 63.21 14.74
CA ASN A 65 -12.23 64.03 14.98
C ASN A 65 -13.53 63.36 14.53
N THR A 66 -13.47 62.36 13.64
CA THR A 66 -14.66 61.72 13.07
C THR A 66 -14.71 60.23 13.36
N PHE A 67 -13.71 59.47 12.91
CA PHE A 67 -13.76 58.00 12.92
C PHE A 67 -13.64 57.41 14.32
N VAL A 68 -12.60 57.77 15.10
CA VAL A 68 -12.41 57.24 16.46
C VAL A 68 -13.59 57.61 17.38
N PRO A 69 -14.08 58.87 17.43
CA PRO A 69 -15.26 59.21 18.23
C PRO A 69 -16.53 58.49 17.78
N ALA A 70 -16.72 58.28 16.46
CA ALA A 70 -17.88 57.53 15.95
C ALA A 70 -17.83 56.06 16.36
N VAL A 71 -16.66 55.42 16.29
CA VAL A 71 -16.45 54.03 16.74
C VAL A 71 -16.71 53.92 18.25
N GLN A 72 -16.17 54.84 19.05
CA GLN A 72 -16.39 54.87 20.51
C GLN A 72 -17.86 55.04 20.87
N ASN A 73 -18.56 55.99 20.24
CA ASN A 73 -19.99 56.20 20.47
C ASN A 73 -20.85 55.01 20.02
N ALA A 74 -20.52 54.39 18.89
CA ALA A 74 -21.21 53.19 18.41
C ALA A 74 -21.01 52.01 19.36
N LEU A 75 -19.77 51.73 19.78
CA LEU A 75 -19.48 50.61 20.69
C LEU A 75 -20.04 50.81 22.10
N LYS A 76 -20.13 52.06 22.57
CA LYS A 76 -20.80 52.40 23.83
C LYS A 76 -22.31 52.13 23.77
N ARG A 77 -22.97 52.41 22.64
CA ARG A 77 -24.39 52.07 22.43
C ARG A 77 -24.63 50.56 22.35
N LEU A 78 -23.70 49.83 21.72
CA LEU A 78 -23.79 48.38 21.52
C LEU A 78 -23.36 47.54 22.75
N ASN A 79 -22.90 48.19 23.84
CA ASN A 79 -22.40 47.53 25.06
C ASN A 79 -21.25 46.51 24.83
N VAL A 80 -20.38 46.75 23.84
CA VAL A 80 -19.21 45.90 23.49
C VAL A 80 -17.89 46.69 23.49
N PRO A 81 -17.44 47.22 24.63
CA PRO A 81 -16.23 48.05 24.71
C PRO A 81 -14.93 47.28 24.42
N ARG A 82 -14.94 45.95 24.60
CA ARG A 82 -13.74 45.09 24.39
C ARG A 82 -13.27 45.01 22.94
N GLN A 83 -14.03 45.56 21.98
CA GLN A 83 -13.77 45.48 20.54
C GLN A 83 -13.26 46.81 19.93
N GLU A 84 -13.07 47.84 20.75
CA GLU A 84 -12.66 49.18 20.31
C GLU A 84 -11.33 49.19 19.56
N GLU A 85 -10.28 48.60 20.16
CA GLU A 85 -8.95 48.57 19.57
C GLU A 85 -8.93 47.87 18.20
N THR A 86 -9.65 46.75 18.08
CA THR A 86 -9.75 45.98 16.83
C THR A 86 -10.45 46.77 15.72
N MET A 87 -11.51 47.52 16.05
CA MET A 87 -12.24 48.34 15.08
C MET A 87 -11.45 49.58 14.65
N ILE A 88 -10.72 50.20 15.58
CA ILE A 88 -9.81 51.31 15.27
C ILE A 88 -8.68 50.83 14.36
N GLN A 89 -8.04 49.70 14.70
CA GLN A 89 -6.96 49.12 13.91
C GLN A 89 -7.42 48.71 12.50
N LEU A 90 -8.65 48.21 12.37
CA LEU A 90 -9.24 47.94 11.07
C LEU A 90 -9.41 49.21 10.23
N GLY A 91 -9.90 50.29 10.83
CA GLY A 91 -10.00 51.59 10.15
C GLY A 91 -8.65 52.10 9.67
N ASP A 92 -7.63 51.99 10.52
CA ASP A 92 -6.25 52.38 10.21
C ASP A 92 -5.67 51.54 9.05
N ASP A 93 -5.94 50.24 9.02
CA ASP A 93 -5.52 49.36 7.92
C ASP A 93 -6.19 49.76 6.59
N VAL A 94 -7.50 50.04 6.61
CA VAL A 94 -8.25 50.49 5.42
C VAL A 94 -7.73 51.84 4.91
N ALA A 95 -7.52 52.79 5.83
CA ALA A 95 -6.98 54.12 5.52
C ALA A 95 -5.57 54.03 4.90
N ASN A 96 -4.70 53.18 5.46
CA ASN A 96 -3.36 52.94 4.93
C ASN A 96 -3.38 52.34 3.51
N ILE A 97 -4.28 51.40 3.23
CA ILE A 97 -4.44 50.83 1.88
C ILE A 97 -4.82 51.91 0.87
N ILE A 98 -5.75 52.79 1.24
CA ILE A 98 -6.21 53.89 0.40
C ILE A 98 -5.08 54.90 0.18
N LYS A 99 -4.38 55.31 1.23
CA LYS A 99 -3.24 56.23 1.16
C LYS A 99 -2.13 55.71 0.25
N VAL A 100 -1.75 54.44 0.39
CA VAL A 100 -0.66 53.83 -0.41
C VAL A 100 -1.05 53.62 -1.86
N ARG A 101 -2.32 53.27 -2.14
CA ARG A 101 -2.75 52.90 -3.50
C ARG A 101 -3.34 54.05 -4.30
N CYS A 102 -3.99 55.00 -3.63
CA CYS A 102 -4.68 56.12 -4.27
C CYS A 102 -3.93 57.44 -4.11
N GLY A 103 -3.08 57.58 -3.09
CA GLY A 103 -2.21 58.75 -2.93
C GLY A 103 -1.34 59.06 -4.15
N PRO A 104 -0.69 58.07 -4.82
CA PRO A 104 0.10 58.34 -6.02
C PRO A 104 -0.70 58.92 -7.20
N ALA A 105 -2.02 58.70 -7.26
CA ALA A 105 -2.87 59.24 -8.32
C ALA A 105 -3.02 60.77 -8.23
N LEU A 106 -2.69 61.36 -7.08
CA LEU A 106 -2.74 62.81 -6.88
C LEU A 106 -1.47 63.52 -7.36
N GLY A 107 -0.40 62.79 -7.71
CA GLY A 107 0.84 63.40 -8.23
C GLY A 107 1.53 64.39 -7.28
N GLY A 108 1.18 64.41 -5.98
CA GLY A 108 1.66 65.40 -5.01
C GLY A 108 0.70 66.59 -4.79
N ASN A 109 -0.39 66.69 -5.54
CA ASN A 109 -1.43 67.71 -5.38
C ASN A 109 -2.41 67.36 -4.25
N HIS A 110 -3.19 68.35 -3.80
CA HIS A 110 -4.29 68.15 -2.86
C HIS A 110 -5.51 67.50 -3.54
N ILE A 111 -6.39 66.86 -2.77
CA ILE A 111 -7.50 66.04 -3.29
C ILE A 111 -8.47 66.86 -4.17
N CYS A 112 -8.65 68.15 -3.86
CA CYS A 112 -9.53 69.07 -4.58
C CYS A 112 -8.82 69.89 -5.70
N SER A 113 -7.72 69.41 -6.29
CA SER A 113 -6.93 70.19 -7.26
C SER A 113 -7.68 70.53 -8.55
N ASP A 114 -8.36 69.54 -9.10
CA ASP A 114 -9.13 69.65 -10.34
C ASP A 114 -10.19 68.52 -10.39
N PRO A 115 -11.25 68.67 -11.21
CA PRO A 115 -12.32 67.70 -11.28
C PRO A 115 -11.87 66.28 -11.71
N GLU A 116 -10.85 66.16 -12.56
CA GLU A 116 -10.35 64.86 -13.02
C GLU A 116 -9.57 64.13 -11.92
N THR A 117 -8.72 64.84 -11.19
CA THR A 117 -7.97 64.32 -10.04
C THR A 117 -8.92 63.90 -8.91
N LEU A 118 -9.96 64.70 -8.63
CA LEU A 118 -10.99 64.36 -7.64
C LEU A 118 -11.76 63.10 -8.05
N ALA A 119 -12.18 63.02 -9.32
CA ALA A 119 -12.88 61.84 -9.85
C ALA A 119 -11.99 60.60 -9.88
N GLY A 120 -10.72 60.75 -10.25
CA GLY A 120 -9.71 59.67 -10.27
C GLY A 120 -9.42 59.13 -8.87
N PHE A 121 -9.22 60.02 -7.90
CA PHE A 121 -9.05 59.65 -6.50
C PHE A 121 -10.31 59.00 -5.93
N GLY A 122 -11.49 59.55 -6.21
CA GLY A 122 -12.78 58.98 -5.80
C GLY A 122 -13.03 57.57 -6.36
N ASN A 123 -12.74 57.34 -7.64
CA ASN A 123 -12.83 56.01 -8.25
C ASN A 123 -11.82 55.02 -7.65
N CYS A 124 -10.59 55.47 -7.37
CA CYS A 124 -9.59 54.65 -6.69
C CYS A 124 -10.01 54.31 -5.25
N PHE A 125 -10.54 55.28 -4.51
CA PHE A 125 -11.05 55.10 -3.15
C PHE A 125 -12.16 54.05 -3.13
N LYS A 126 -13.20 54.22 -3.96
CA LYS A 126 -14.35 53.30 -4.07
C LYS A 126 -13.89 51.86 -4.29
N ARG A 127 -12.98 51.64 -5.24
CA ARG A 127 -12.46 50.31 -5.59
C ARG A 127 -11.65 49.67 -4.46
N ASN A 128 -10.80 50.45 -3.78
CA ASN A 128 -9.90 49.91 -2.76
C ASN A 128 -10.55 49.81 -1.39
N PHE A 129 -11.54 50.65 -1.06
CA PHE A 129 -12.32 50.56 0.17
C PHE A 129 -13.07 49.23 0.26
N VAL A 130 -13.84 48.88 -0.78
CA VAL A 130 -14.56 47.58 -0.85
C VAL A 130 -13.58 46.41 -0.77
N ARG A 131 -12.44 46.50 -1.46
CA ARG A 131 -11.42 45.45 -1.44
C ARG A 131 -10.77 45.28 -0.08
N ALA A 132 -10.50 46.38 0.64
CA ALA A 132 -9.96 46.33 1.98
C ALA A 132 -10.97 45.67 2.94
N MET A 133 -12.25 46.06 2.89
CA MET A 133 -13.30 45.43 3.70
C MET A 133 -13.40 43.92 3.46
N ILE A 134 -13.29 43.44 2.22
CA ILE A 134 -13.30 42.00 1.90
C ILE A 134 -12.07 41.27 2.48
N VAL A 135 -10.87 41.88 2.39
CA VAL A 135 -9.63 41.26 2.90
C VAL A 135 -9.67 41.09 4.42
N HIS A 136 -10.30 42.02 5.13
CA HIS A 136 -10.40 42.00 6.58
C HIS A 136 -11.68 41.31 7.09
N LEU A 137 -12.56 40.83 6.20
CA LEU A 137 -13.77 40.09 6.54
C LEU A 137 -13.52 38.88 7.47
N PRO A 138 -12.43 38.09 7.33
CA PRO A 138 -12.12 37.01 8.27
C PRO A 138 -11.82 37.45 9.70
N LYS A 139 -11.34 38.69 9.90
CA LYS A 139 -11.13 39.27 11.24
C LYS A 139 -12.44 39.79 11.84
N LEU A 140 -13.39 40.21 10.99
CA LEU A 140 -14.73 40.67 11.38
C LEU A 140 -15.72 39.52 11.63
N LEU A 141 -15.55 38.40 10.94
CA LEU A 141 -16.40 37.20 10.99
C LEU A 141 -16.65 36.65 12.42
N PRO A 142 -15.66 36.60 13.33
CA PRO A 142 -15.87 36.15 14.71
C PRO A 142 -16.62 37.16 15.60
N MET A 143 -16.79 38.40 15.12
CA MET A 143 -17.38 39.53 15.87
C MET A 143 -18.83 39.82 15.44
N ALA A 144 -19.32 39.13 14.41
CA ALA A 144 -20.62 39.36 13.78
C ALA A 144 -21.74 38.56 14.48
N ASP A 145 -22.17 39.05 15.64
CA ASP A 145 -23.42 38.58 16.29
C ASP A 145 -24.64 39.20 15.59
N GLU A 146 -25.70 38.43 15.38
CA GLU A 146 -26.89 38.89 14.64
C GLU A 146 -27.65 40.03 15.34
N ALA A 147 -27.63 40.07 16.68
CA ALA A 147 -28.22 41.17 17.44
C ALA A 147 -27.42 42.46 17.25
N VAL A 148 -26.08 42.37 17.29
CA VAL A 148 -25.16 43.50 17.06
C VAL A 148 -25.29 44.02 15.62
N CYS A 149 -25.35 43.13 14.63
CA CYS A 149 -25.56 43.52 13.23
C CYS A 149 -26.91 44.19 12.99
N ARG A 150 -27.95 43.83 13.75
CA ARG A 150 -29.28 44.46 13.64
C ARG A 150 -29.25 45.90 14.15
N GLU A 151 -28.63 46.16 15.29
CA GLU A 151 -28.46 47.52 15.81
C GLU A 151 -27.53 48.37 14.94
N GLN A 152 -26.43 47.80 14.43
CA GLN A 152 -25.57 48.48 13.46
C GLN A 152 -26.32 48.89 12.20
N LEU A 153 -27.24 48.04 11.71
CA LEU A 153 -28.07 48.36 10.56
C LEU A 153 -29.05 49.51 10.84
N VAL A 154 -29.57 49.62 12.07
CA VAL A 154 -30.42 50.75 12.49
C VAL A 154 -29.60 52.05 12.52
N TYR A 155 -28.41 52.02 13.13
CA TYR A 155 -27.52 53.18 13.18
C TYR A 155 -27.08 53.65 11.78
N LEU A 156 -26.73 52.73 10.88
CA LEU A 156 -26.31 53.06 9.52
C LEU A 156 -27.46 53.52 8.61
N LYS A 157 -28.71 53.30 9.01
CA LYS A 157 -29.90 53.81 8.32
C LYS A 157 -30.40 55.14 8.89
N ASP A 158 -29.83 55.61 10.00
CA ASP A 158 -30.20 56.88 10.61
C ASP A 158 -29.84 58.04 9.67
N GLU A 159 -30.85 58.77 9.20
CA GLU A 159 -30.67 59.93 8.32
C GLU A 159 -29.90 61.06 9.02
N HIS A 160 -30.02 61.17 10.36
CA HIS A 160 -29.28 62.17 11.13
C HIS A 160 -27.76 62.00 10.98
N LEU A 161 -27.28 60.75 10.94
CA LEU A 161 -25.86 60.44 10.72
C LEU A 161 -25.38 60.95 9.35
N TRP A 162 -26.12 60.65 8.29
CA TRP A 162 -25.69 60.89 6.91
C TRP A 162 -25.94 62.30 6.41
N GLU A 163 -27.02 62.96 6.86
CA GLU A 163 -27.39 64.30 6.40
C GLU A 163 -26.95 65.42 7.36
N THR A 164 -26.75 65.11 8.65
CA THR A 164 -26.36 66.12 9.65
C THR A 164 -24.94 65.92 10.17
N VAL A 165 -24.65 64.76 10.78
CA VAL A 165 -23.39 64.53 11.51
C VAL A 165 -22.18 64.49 10.58
N ILE A 166 -22.23 63.69 9.51
CA ILE A 166 -21.11 63.55 8.57
C ILE A 166 -20.80 64.89 7.85
N PRO A 167 -21.80 65.60 7.27
CA PRO A 167 -21.56 66.92 6.68
C PRO A 167 -21.06 67.95 7.69
N GLN A 168 -21.54 67.92 8.94
CA GLN A 168 -21.05 68.84 9.98
C GLN A 168 -19.56 68.64 10.27
N ASN A 169 -19.11 67.39 10.44
CA ASN A 169 -17.68 67.10 10.63
C ASN A 169 -16.85 67.54 9.42
N MET A 170 -17.37 67.42 8.19
CA MET A 170 -16.69 67.93 6.99
C MET A 170 -16.57 69.46 7.01
N ARG A 171 -17.60 70.18 7.48
CA ARG A 171 -17.57 71.64 7.66
C ARG A 171 -16.60 72.07 8.75
N ASP A 172 -16.53 71.33 9.85
CA ASP A 172 -15.59 71.60 10.95
C ASP A 172 -14.13 71.41 10.49
N TYR A 173 -13.87 70.41 9.65
CA TYR A 173 -12.58 70.28 8.96
C TYR A 173 -12.30 71.44 8.01
N ALA A 174 -13.29 71.82 7.19
CA ALA A 174 -13.14 72.94 6.26
C ALA A 174 -12.82 74.26 7.00
N ALA A 175 -13.39 74.45 8.20
CA ALA A 175 -13.07 75.57 9.06
C ALA A 175 -11.65 75.46 9.66
N ALA A 176 -11.25 74.28 10.16
CA ALA A 176 -9.96 74.06 10.79
C ALA A 176 -8.77 74.06 9.79
N SER A 177 -8.98 73.57 8.58
CA SER A 177 -7.95 73.47 7.52
C SER A 177 -7.54 74.82 6.93
N ARG A 178 -8.30 75.89 7.16
CA ARG A 178 -7.94 77.26 6.80
C ARG A 178 -6.81 77.85 7.66
N LEU A 179 -6.41 77.20 8.75
CA LEU A 179 -5.48 77.76 9.74
C LEU A 179 -4.03 77.23 9.68
N VAL A 180 -3.64 76.34 8.77
CA VAL A 180 -2.26 75.79 8.78
C VAL A 180 -1.71 75.48 7.38
N PRO A 181 -0.64 76.16 6.91
CA PRO A 181 0.23 75.63 5.87
C PRO A 181 1.31 74.71 6.50
N PRO A 182 1.62 73.52 5.95
CA PRO A 182 2.66 72.66 6.49
C PRO A 182 4.06 73.09 6.01
N SER A 183 5.03 73.12 6.96
CA SER A 183 6.45 73.31 6.70
C SER A 183 7.11 72.09 6.03
N PRO A 184 8.13 72.27 5.18
CA PRO A 184 8.64 71.25 4.25
C PRO A 184 9.60 70.20 4.86
N SER A 185 9.52 69.91 6.16
CA SER A 185 10.49 69.03 6.87
C SER A 185 10.03 67.58 7.08
N LEU A 186 8.89 67.15 6.52
CA LEU A 186 8.42 65.75 6.60
C LEU A 186 8.64 64.93 5.32
N LEU A 187 9.28 65.51 4.31
CA LEU A 187 9.71 64.81 3.10
C LEU A 187 11.17 64.37 3.22
N ASP A 188 11.50 63.51 4.18
CA ASP A 188 12.68 62.68 3.96
C ASP A 188 12.65 61.32 4.63
N LYS A 189 12.99 60.34 3.79
CA LYS A 189 13.31 58.91 3.96
C LYS A 189 12.68 58.14 2.82
N GLN A 190 13.35 58.17 1.67
CA GLN A 190 13.13 57.18 0.62
C GLN A 190 13.30 55.78 1.24
N ALA A 191 12.20 55.04 1.32
CA ALA A 191 12.22 53.64 1.73
C ALA A 191 13.12 52.84 0.76
N PRO A 192 13.95 51.89 1.25
CA PRO A 192 14.88 51.15 0.40
C PRO A 192 14.14 50.48 -0.76
N ALA A 193 14.80 50.43 -1.92
CA ALA A 193 14.24 49.94 -3.18
C ALA A 193 13.41 48.66 -2.99
N LYS A 194 12.09 48.75 -3.23
CA LYS A 194 11.19 47.61 -3.12
C LYS A 194 11.58 46.56 -4.17
N ILE A 195 12.19 45.46 -3.71
CA ILE A 195 12.44 44.26 -4.50
C ILE A 195 11.15 43.90 -5.26
N THR A 196 11.23 43.90 -6.60
CA THR A 196 10.10 43.65 -7.50
C THR A 196 9.43 42.31 -7.18
N ARG A 197 8.10 42.24 -7.36
CA ARG A 197 7.28 41.07 -7.00
C ARG A 197 7.79 39.78 -7.64
N THR A 198 8.34 39.85 -8.85
CA THR A 198 9.00 38.76 -9.59
C THR A 198 10.27 38.27 -8.88
N ARG A 199 11.14 39.18 -8.42
CA ARG A 199 12.37 38.84 -7.68
C ARG A 199 12.07 38.19 -6.33
N LYS A 200 10.96 38.56 -5.66
CA LYS A 200 10.49 37.86 -4.45
C LYS A 200 10.00 36.43 -4.73
N TRP A 201 9.29 36.21 -5.84
CA TRP A 201 8.89 34.86 -6.24
C TRP A 201 10.08 34.01 -6.70
N LEU A 202 11.06 34.62 -7.38
CA LEU A 202 12.34 33.97 -7.72
C LEU A 202 13.12 33.55 -6.47
N HIS A 203 13.26 34.42 -5.47
CA HIS A 203 13.89 34.04 -4.21
C HIS A 203 13.11 32.94 -3.48
N ARG A 204 11.77 33.02 -3.42
CA ARG A 204 10.95 31.95 -2.82
C ARG A 204 11.08 30.63 -3.57
N LEU A 205 11.12 30.67 -4.90
CA LEU A 205 11.34 29.49 -5.72
C LEU A 205 12.75 28.93 -5.47
N ALA A 206 13.78 29.78 -5.42
CA ALA A 206 15.15 29.37 -5.11
C ALA A 206 15.29 28.76 -3.72
N TYR A 207 14.69 29.38 -2.68
CA TYR A 207 14.67 28.81 -1.32
C TYR A 207 13.89 27.50 -1.25
N LEU A 208 12.75 27.41 -1.95
CA LEU A 208 11.98 26.17 -2.03
C LEU A 208 12.76 25.07 -2.76
N SER A 209 13.38 25.39 -3.89
CA SER A 209 14.24 24.46 -4.65
C SER A 209 15.45 24.02 -3.83
N LEU A 210 16.10 24.94 -3.11
CA LEU A 210 17.23 24.61 -2.24
C LEU A 210 16.79 23.74 -1.07
N ALA A 211 15.68 24.06 -0.40
CA ALA A 211 15.11 23.25 0.67
C ALA A 211 14.73 21.86 0.16
N THR A 212 14.09 21.78 -1.01
CA THR A 212 13.67 20.51 -1.63
C THR A 212 14.86 19.67 -2.06
N GLY A 213 15.88 20.30 -2.65
CA GLY A 213 17.15 19.66 -3.01
C GLY A 213 17.91 19.16 -1.78
N THR A 214 17.94 19.94 -0.70
CA THR A 214 18.56 19.54 0.58
C THR A 214 17.84 18.34 1.18
N VAL A 215 16.50 18.36 1.22
CA VAL A 215 15.69 17.22 1.67
C VAL A 215 15.92 16.00 0.79
N TYR A 216 15.97 16.15 -0.54
CA TYR A 216 16.21 15.05 -1.47
C TYR A 216 17.60 14.42 -1.30
N ILE A 217 18.65 15.22 -1.17
CA ILE A 217 20.02 14.73 -0.95
C ILE A 217 20.11 14.02 0.40
N THR A 218 19.53 14.61 1.46
CA THR A 218 19.51 14.03 2.80
C THR A 218 18.75 12.71 2.82
N ASP A 219 17.59 12.65 2.15
CA ASP A 219 16.78 11.45 2.01
C ASP A 219 17.53 10.33 1.29
N ASN A 220 18.16 10.66 0.15
CA ASN A 220 18.90 9.69 -0.64
C ASN A 220 20.14 9.14 0.08
N GLN A 221 20.90 9.98 0.79
CA GLN A 221 22.14 9.56 1.44
C GLN A 221 21.95 8.95 2.83
N PHE A 222 21.02 9.47 3.64
CA PHE A 222 20.88 9.06 5.04
C PHE A 222 19.66 8.17 5.29
N TYR A 223 18.55 8.44 4.60
CA TYR A 223 17.28 7.72 4.79
C TYR A 223 16.96 6.71 3.69
N ALA A 224 17.94 6.35 2.84
CA ALA A 224 17.77 5.37 1.77
C ALA A 224 16.54 5.65 0.87
N SER A 225 16.30 6.92 0.55
CA SER A 225 15.17 7.41 -0.26
C SER A 225 13.76 7.20 0.35
N SER A 226 13.63 6.96 1.66
CA SER A 226 12.35 6.71 2.34
C SER A 226 11.30 7.80 2.11
N ILE A 227 11.66 9.09 2.14
CA ILE A 227 10.72 10.21 1.92
C ILE A 227 10.27 10.25 0.46
N THR A 228 11.19 10.06 -0.47
CA THR A 228 10.90 10.05 -1.91
C THR A 228 9.98 8.89 -2.27
N ARG A 229 10.26 7.69 -1.75
CA ARG A 229 9.42 6.47 -1.90
C ARG A 229 8.02 6.71 -1.36
N THR A 230 7.93 7.21 -0.13
CA THR A 230 6.68 7.54 0.55
C THR A 230 5.85 8.56 -0.23
N THR A 231 6.50 9.60 -0.74
CA THR A 231 5.83 10.64 -1.55
C THR A 231 5.27 10.08 -2.85
N ARG A 232 6.02 9.20 -3.55
CA ARG A 232 5.53 8.49 -4.75
C ARG A 232 4.31 7.63 -4.41
N THR A 233 4.36 6.90 -3.30
CA THR A 233 3.26 6.05 -2.83
C THR A 233 2.00 6.87 -2.56
N PHE A 234 2.08 7.99 -1.84
CA PHE A 234 0.92 8.83 -1.58
C PHE A 234 0.40 9.55 -2.83
N ALA A 235 1.31 10.05 -3.68
CA ALA A 235 0.92 10.72 -4.92
C ALA A 235 0.19 9.75 -5.86
N LEU A 236 0.71 8.53 -6.02
CA LEU A 236 0.05 7.51 -6.82
C LEU A 236 -1.26 7.06 -6.17
N GLY A 237 -1.27 6.81 -4.86
CA GLY A 237 -2.47 6.42 -4.14
C GLY A 237 -3.60 7.45 -4.27
N LEU A 238 -3.29 8.74 -4.16
CA LEU A 238 -4.28 9.80 -4.41
C LEU A 238 -4.76 9.80 -5.86
N LEU A 239 -3.84 9.66 -6.81
CA LEU A 239 -4.16 9.66 -8.24
C LEU A 239 -5.07 8.48 -8.60
N VAL A 240 -4.75 7.26 -8.15
CA VAL A 240 -5.56 6.06 -8.38
C VAL A 240 -6.91 6.17 -7.66
N ALA A 241 -6.94 6.67 -6.42
CA ALA A 241 -8.19 6.86 -5.69
C ALA A 241 -9.15 7.84 -6.40
N LEU A 242 -8.63 8.98 -6.88
CA LEU A 242 -9.40 9.93 -7.67
C LEU A 242 -9.84 9.33 -9.00
N ASP A 243 -8.96 8.56 -9.64
CA ASP A 243 -9.23 7.93 -10.92
C ASP A 243 -10.40 6.94 -10.83
N TYR A 244 -10.39 6.07 -9.83
CA TYR A 244 -11.53 5.19 -9.52
C TYR A 244 -12.77 5.99 -9.12
N LYS A 245 -12.67 6.99 -8.24
CA LYS A 245 -13.84 7.74 -7.78
C LYS A 245 -14.56 8.50 -8.90
N ILE A 246 -13.83 8.92 -9.93
CA ILE A 246 -14.38 9.61 -11.10
C ILE A 246 -14.87 8.62 -12.17
N ASN A 247 -14.06 7.60 -12.50
CA ASN A 247 -14.30 6.73 -13.67
C ASN A 247 -14.98 5.40 -13.35
N PHE A 248 -15.16 5.04 -12.08
CA PHE A 248 -15.83 3.80 -11.69
C PHE A 248 -17.36 3.94 -11.73
N ARG A 249 -17.90 4.04 -12.95
CA ARG A 249 -19.34 4.18 -13.24
C ARG A 249 -19.67 3.42 -14.53
N PRO A 250 -20.95 3.04 -14.78
CA PRO A 250 -21.34 2.35 -16.01
C PRO A 250 -20.86 3.07 -17.29
N ASN A 251 -20.90 4.40 -17.29
CA ASN A 251 -20.36 5.26 -18.35
C ASN A 251 -19.26 6.17 -17.77
N PRO A 252 -17.96 5.83 -17.92
CA PRO A 252 -16.86 6.64 -17.40
C PRO A 252 -16.69 7.93 -18.21
N PRO A 253 -16.53 9.10 -17.56
CA PRO A 253 -16.35 10.37 -18.28
C PRO A 253 -14.94 10.53 -18.88
N LEU A 254 -13.91 9.87 -18.33
CA LEU A 254 -12.50 10.00 -18.73
C LEU A 254 -11.84 8.65 -19.06
N ALA A 255 -12.62 7.61 -19.35
CA ALA A 255 -12.12 6.30 -19.76
C ALA A 255 -13.05 5.62 -20.77
N SER A 256 -12.50 4.80 -21.65
CA SER A 256 -13.27 4.02 -22.62
C SER A 256 -14.08 2.88 -21.98
N SER A 257 -13.59 2.31 -20.88
CA SER A 257 -14.26 1.26 -20.13
C SER A 257 -13.71 1.15 -18.71
N VAL A 258 -14.43 0.45 -17.82
CA VAL A 258 -13.95 0.13 -16.46
C VAL A 258 -12.67 -0.72 -16.52
N THR A 259 -12.56 -1.64 -17.48
CA THR A 259 -11.36 -2.45 -17.71
C THR A 259 -10.13 -1.58 -18.03
N ALA A 260 -10.30 -0.51 -18.82
CA ALA A 260 -9.21 0.42 -19.11
C ALA A 260 -8.73 1.17 -17.84
N VAL A 261 -9.63 1.45 -16.89
CA VAL A 261 -9.27 2.02 -15.58
C VAL A 261 -8.45 1.02 -14.76
N HIS A 262 -8.83 -0.26 -14.77
CA HIS A 262 -8.06 -1.32 -14.11
C HIS A 262 -6.68 -1.52 -14.72
N ALA A 263 -6.59 -1.59 -16.05
CA ALA A 263 -5.32 -1.77 -16.76
C ALA A 263 -4.32 -0.64 -16.44
N ARG A 264 -4.74 0.63 -16.56
CA ARG A 264 -3.84 1.76 -16.26
C ARG A 264 -3.49 1.86 -14.78
N SER A 265 -4.40 1.47 -13.89
CA SER A 265 -4.13 1.48 -12.45
C SER A 265 -3.18 0.36 -12.04
N ALA A 266 -3.33 -0.83 -12.64
CA ALA A 266 -2.43 -1.96 -12.47
C ALA A 266 -1.02 -1.62 -12.96
N GLU A 267 -0.89 -1.01 -14.13
CA GLU A 267 0.40 -0.55 -14.68
C GLU A 267 1.08 0.47 -13.77
N ARG A 268 0.35 1.50 -13.33
CA ARG A 268 0.91 2.49 -12.40
C ARG A 268 1.33 1.88 -11.07
N LEU A 269 0.54 0.95 -10.53
CA LEU A 269 0.88 0.26 -9.29
C LEU A 269 2.15 -0.58 -9.50
N SER A 270 2.24 -1.33 -10.58
CA SER A 270 3.43 -2.11 -10.93
C SER A 270 4.69 -1.25 -11.03
N ASP A 271 4.62 -0.12 -11.73
CA ASP A 271 5.71 0.85 -11.85
C ASP A 271 6.14 1.39 -10.48
N LEU A 272 5.20 1.66 -9.56
CA LEU A 272 5.52 2.05 -8.19
C LEU A 272 6.25 0.91 -7.44
N LEU A 273 5.75 -0.32 -7.53
CA LEU A 273 6.32 -1.46 -6.82
C LEU A 273 7.74 -1.78 -7.30
N GLN A 274 7.98 -1.72 -8.62
CA GLN A 274 9.32 -1.90 -9.20
C GLN A 274 10.27 -0.75 -8.84
N ARG A 275 9.83 0.50 -8.97
CA ARG A 275 10.69 1.68 -8.68
C ARG A 275 11.04 1.82 -7.21
N ASN A 276 10.12 1.48 -6.32
CA ASN A 276 10.43 1.46 -4.89
C ASN A 276 11.23 0.20 -4.54
N GLY A 277 10.96 -0.97 -5.14
CA GLY A 277 11.73 -2.17 -4.86
C GLY A 277 11.63 -2.61 -3.39
N GLY A 278 12.48 -3.55 -2.97
CA GLY A 278 12.57 -3.98 -1.57
C GLY A 278 11.25 -4.51 -1.03
N LEU A 279 10.79 -3.94 0.08
CA LEU A 279 9.54 -4.34 0.73
C LEU A 279 8.31 -4.17 -0.18
N TYR A 280 8.27 -3.15 -1.05
CA TYR A 280 7.14 -2.96 -1.96
C TYR A 280 6.95 -4.13 -2.93
N LEU A 281 8.04 -4.70 -3.45
CA LEU A 281 7.95 -5.90 -4.27
C LEU A 281 7.35 -7.06 -3.47
N LYS A 282 7.73 -7.22 -2.20
CA LYS A 282 7.19 -8.26 -1.32
C LYS A 282 5.72 -8.04 -0.96
N ILE A 283 5.29 -6.79 -0.73
CA ILE A 283 3.88 -6.41 -0.58
C ILE A 283 3.11 -6.75 -1.87
N GLY A 284 3.69 -6.44 -3.03
CA GLY A 284 3.17 -6.82 -4.34
C GLY A 284 2.96 -8.32 -4.47
N GLN A 285 3.96 -9.13 -4.10
CA GLN A 285 3.89 -10.60 -4.09
C GLN A 285 2.75 -11.07 -3.20
N ALA A 286 2.67 -10.56 -1.97
CA ALA A 286 1.62 -10.93 -1.02
C ALA A 286 0.21 -10.61 -1.56
N ILE A 287 0.03 -9.47 -2.22
CA ILE A 287 -1.25 -9.07 -2.84
C ILE A 287 -1.57 -9.93 -4.06
N ALA A 288 -0.60 -10.12 -4.95
CA ALA A 288 -0.74 -10.87 -6.20
C ALA A 288 -1.21 -12.31 -5.98
N MET A 289 -0.74 -12.92 -4.90
CA MET A 289 -1.07 -14.30 -4.55
C MET A 289 -2.52 -14.49 -4.11
N GLN A 290 -3.22 -13.41 -3.77
CA GLN A 290 -4.67 -13.39 -3.55
C GLN A 290 -5.44 -12.99 -4.82
N SER A 291 -4.99 -13.51 -5.98
CA SER A 291 -5.49 -13.15 -7.32
C SER A 291 -7.00 -13.29 -7.47
N ALA A 292 -7.63 -14.25 -6.78
CA ALA A 292 -9.07 -14.49 -6.82
C ALA A 292 -9.93 -13.27 -6.41
N ILE A 293 -9.37 -12.33 -5.63
CA ILE A 293 -10.07 -11.12 -5.17
C ILE A 293 -9.75 -9.92 -6.07
N LEU A 294 -8.68 -10.00 -6.87
CA LEU A 294 -8.20 -8.89 -7.69
C LEU A 294 -8.83 -8.90 -9.09
N PRO A 295 -9.05 -7.73 -9.72
CA PRO A 295 -9.44 -7.65 -11.12
C PRO A 295 -8.38 -8.26 -12.04
N ALA A 296 -8.79 -8.87 -13.15
CA ALA A 296 -7.93 -9.61 -14.08
C ALA A 296 -6.69 -8.81 -14.56
N GLU A 297 -6.85 -7.51 -14.79
CA GLU A 297 -5.75 -6.65 -15.24
C GLU A 297 -4.63 -6.50 -14.18
N PHE A 298 -4.98 -6.51 -12.89
CA PHE A 298 -3.99 -6.50 -11.81
C PHE A 298 -3.25 -7.83 -11.73
N GLN A 299 -3.97 -8.95 -11.90
CA GLN A 299 -3.39 -10.28 -11.89
C GLN A 299 -2.35 -10.44 -13.01
N LYS A 300 -2.69 -10.01 -14.23
CA LYS A 300 -1.80 -10.05 -15.42
C LYS A 300 -0.52 -9.24 -15.21
N MET A 301 -0.64 -8.10 -14.54
CA MET A 301 0.49 -7.22 -14.31
C MET A 301 1.41 -7.80 -13.23
N PHE A 302 0.85 -8.31 -12.14
CA PHE A 302 1.65 -8.88 -11.06
C PHE A 302 2.38 -10.16 -11.47
N SER A 303 1.82 -10.99 -12.35
CA SER A 303 2.49 -12.22 -12.79
C SER A 303 3.80 -11.97 -13.55
N ARG A 304 4.04 -10.76 -14.06
CA ARG A 304 5.26 -10.39 -14.81
C ARG A 304 6.29 -9.61 -14.00
N MET A 305 5.95 -9.26 -12.76
CA MET A 305 6.68 -8.24 -11.99
C MET A 305 7.79 -8.83 -11.11
N PHE A 306 7.80 -10.14 -10.88
CA PHE A 306 8.62 -10.77 -9.83
C PHE A 306 9.89 -11.45 -10.33
N ASP A 307 10.22 -11.29 -11.62
CA ASP A 307 11.45 -11.80 -12.20
C ASP A 307 12.56 -10.75 -12.11
N ASP A 308 13.72 -11.17 -11.61
CA ASP A 308 14.96 -10.41 -11.43
C ASP A 308 14.92 -9.22 -10.45
N ALA A 309 15.33 -9.48 -9.20
CA ALA A 309 15.65 -8.42 -8.25
C ALA A 309 17.11 -7.95 -8.40
N PRO A 310 17.39 -6.63 -8.39
CA PRO A 310 18.76 -6.12 -8.48
C PRO A 310 19.62 -6.62 -7.30
N GLN A 311 20.93 -6.77 -7.52
CA GLN A 311 21.90 -7.18 -6.50
C GLN A 311 22.60 -5.93 -5.92
N ASN A 312 22.89 -5.95 -4.63
CA ASN A 312 23.75 -4.95 -4.00
C ASN A 312 25.22 -5.25 -4.30
N GLU A 313 26.01 -4.18 -4.43
CA GLU A 313 27.46 -4.27 -4.58
C GLU A 313 28.11 -4.91 -3.35
N TRP A 314 29.26 -5.58 -3.56
CA TRP A 314 29.98 -6.28 -2.48
C TRP A 314 30.28 -5.40 -1.27
N LYS A 315 30.55 -4.11 -1.49
CA LYS A 315 30.80 -3.13 -0.41
C LYS A 315 29.63 -3.04 0.58
N ASP A 316 28.39 -3.08 0.10
CA ASP A 316 27.22 -3.01 0.98
C ASP A 316 26.97 -4.34 1.67
N VAL A 317 27.25 -5.46 1.01
CA VAL A 317 27.21 -6.81 1.61
C VAL A 317 28.20 -6.90 2.77
N GLU A 318 29.44 -6.51 2.54
CA GLU A 318 30.49 -6.50 3.55
C GLU A 318 30.17 -5.54 4.70
N ALA A 319 29.56 -4.38 4.41
CA ALA A 319 29.10 -3.46 5.44
C ALA A 319 28.04 -4.11 6.36
N VAL A 320 27.07 -4.85 5.80
CA VAL A 320 26.05 -5.56 6.61
C VAL A 320 26.71 -6.61 7.50
N ILE A 321 27.62 -7.43 6.97
CA ILE A 321 28.36 -8.43 7.75
C ILE A 321 29.15 -7.76 8.88
N LYS A 322 29.88 -6.69 8.58
CA LYS A 322 30.70 -5.97 9.56
C LYS A 322 29.87 -5.29 10.64
N GLU A 323 28.73 -4.69 10.26
CA GLU A 323 27.82 -4.04 11.20
C GLU A 323 27.17 -5.06 12.17
N ASP A 324 26.84 -6.28 11.72
CA ASP A 324 26.20 -7.31 12.57
C ASP A 324 27.19 -8.12 13.41
N PHE A 325 28.33 -8.50 12.85
CA PHE A 325 29.31 -9.38 13.53
C PHE A 325 30.49 -8.63 14.15
N GLY A 326 30.67 -7.34 13.83
CA GLY A 326 31.82 -6.53 14.27
C GLY A 326 33.16 -6.93 13.65
N LYS A 327 33.15 -7.88 12.70
CA LYS A 327 34.32 -8.52 12.08
C LYS A 327 34.20 -8.52 10.56
N SER A 328 35.30 -8.76 9.84
CA SER A 328 35.25 -8.89 8.37
C SER A 328 34.60 -10.22 7.96
N ALA A 329 34.15 -10.32 6.69
CA ALA A 329 33.61 -11.57 6.16
C ALA A 329 34.63 -12.73 6.22
N GLU A 330 35.91 -12.43 6.00
CA GLU A 330 36.99 -13.41 6.09
C GLU A 330 37.16 -13.98 7.51
N GLU A 331 37.02 -13.13 8.53
CA GLU A 331 37.10 -13.54 9.93
C GLU A 331 35.86 -14.31 10.39
N VAL A 332 34.67 -13.87 9.99
CA VAL A 332 33.40 -14.51 10.39
C VAL A 332 33.29 -15.91 9.80
N PHE A 333 33.54 -16.06 8.50
CA PHE A 333 33.36 -17.34 7.82
C PHE A 333 34.65 -18.16 7.72
N GLY A 334 35.79 -17.67 8.22
CA GLY A 334 37.07 -18.37 8.11
C GLY A 334 37.51 -18.58 6.64
N VAL A 335 37.20 -17.60 5.78
CA VAL A 335 37.45 -17.64 4.33
C VAL A 335 38.56 -16.67 3.93
N SER A 336 39.10 -16.85 2.73
CA SER A 336 40.01 -15.89 2.11
C SER A 336 39.58 -15.57 0.69
N PHE A 337 39.61 -14.29 0.33
CA PHE A 337 39.39 -13.88 -1.06
C PHE A 337 40.66 -13.97 -1.92
N ASP A 338 41.83 -13.99 -1.29
CA ASP A 338 43.14 -14.02 -1.95
C ASP A 338 43.69 -15.44 -2.15
N GLY A 339 42.92 -16.47 -1.79
CA GLY A 339 43.25 -17.87 -2.07
C GLY A 339 44.27 -18.50 -1.11
N VAL A 340 44.26 -18.12 0.17
CA VAL A 340 45.11 -18.75 1.19
C VAL A 340 44.73 -20.24 1.38
N PRO A 341 45.69 -21.19 1.31
CA PRO A 341 45.40 -22.63 1.31
C PRO A 341 44.63 -23.15 2.55
N ASP A 342 44.87 -22.58 3.72
CA ASP A 342 44.28 -23.03 5.00
C ASP A 342 42.92 -22.39 5.31
N LYS A 343 42.38 -21.59 4.39
CA LYS A 343 41.10 -20.88 4.56
C LYS A 343 40.08 -21.33 3.52
N GLY A 344 38.80 -21.18 3.87
CA GLY A 344 37.70 -21.41 2.95
C GLY A 344 37.64 -20.39 1.80
N VAL A 345 36.69 -20.55 0.89
CA VAL A 345 36.42 -19.63 -0.23
C VAL A 345 35.02 -19.02 -0.11
N PHE A 346 34.87 -17.77 -0.56
CA PHE A 346 33.60 -17.05 -0.56
C PHE A 346 33.40 -16.34 -1.89
N GLU A 347 32.27 -16.57 -2.56
CA GLU A 347 31.95 -15.92 -3.83
C GLU A 347 31.32 -14.54 -3.61
N ARG A 348 32.03 -13.49 -4.01
CA ARG A 348 31.55 -12.10 -3.89
C ARG A 348 30.30 -11.82 -4.74
N ARG A 349 30.15 -12.55 -5.85
CA ARG A 349 28.96 -12.46 -6.71
C ARG A 349 27.83 -13.29 -6.10
N ALA A 350 26.66 -12.69 -5.94
CA ALA A 350 25.50 -13.41 -5.44
C ALA A 350 25.00 -14.42 -6.49
N ARG A 351 24.68 -15.64 -6.03
CA ARG A 351 24.12 -16.73 -6.86
C ARG A 351 22.62 -16.56 -7.08
N ALA A 352 21.93 -15.90 -6.15
CA ALA A 352 20.53 -15.55 -6.27
C ALA A 352 20.29 -14.19 -5.61
N SER A 353 19.34 -13.44 -6.15
CA SER A 353 18.87 -12.19 -5.57
C SER A 353 17.36 -12.22 -5.45
N ALA A 354 16.84 -11.80 -4.31
CA ALA A 354 15.42 -11.68 -4.03
C ALA A 354 15.09 -10.22 -3.66
N SER A 355 13.82 -9.96 -3.36
CA SER A 355 13.31 -8.62 -3.04
C SER A 355 14.04 -7.98 -1.85
N VAL A 356 14.24 -8.72 -0.75
CA VAL A 356 14.82 -8.22 0.51
C VAL A 356 16.26 -8.63 0.78
N ALA A 357 16.79 -9.61 0.04
CA ALA A 357 18.07 -10.24 0.35
C ALA A 357 18.73 -10.87 -0.89
N GLN A 358 20.01 -11.20 -0.77
CA GLN A 358 20.77 -11.92 -1.78
C GLN A 358 21.54 -13.07 -1.16
N VAL A 359 21.79 -14.13 -1.94
CA VAL A 359 22.41 -15.37 -1.46
C VAL A 359 23.76 -15.55 -2.12
N HIS A 360 24.79 -15.71 -1.29
CA HIS A 360 26.16 -16.00 -1.69
C HIS A 360 26.50 -17.46 -1.42
N TRP A 361 27.41 -18.02 -2.22
CA TRP A 361 27.98 -19.34 -1.99
C TRP A 361 29.33 -19.20 -1.29
N ALA A 362 29.58 -20.04 -0.31
CA ALA A 362 30.87 -20.16 0.34
C ALA A 362 31.19 -21.63 0.64
N ARG A 363 32.48 -21.93 0.81
CA ARG A 363 32.97 -23.23 1.28
C ARG A 363 33.95 -22.99 2.41
N LEU A 364 33.68 -23.56 3.58
CA LEU A 364 34.55 -23.47 4.75
C LEU A 364 35.83 -24.31 4.57
N ALA A 365 36.82 -24.08 5.43
CA ALA A 365 38.07 -24.83 5.44
C ALA A 365 37.87 -26.34 5.70
N ASP A 366 36.81 -26.72 6.41
CA ASP A 366 36.43 -28.12 6.64
C ASP A 366 35.66 -28.77 5.47
N GLY A 367 35.50 -28.04 4.35
CA GLY A 367 34.84 -28.52 3.15
C GLY A 367 33.32 -28.34 3.11
N ARG A 368 32.68 -27.90 4.20
CA ARG A 368 31.23 -27.62 4.20
C ARG A 368 30.90 -26.47 3.25
N GLU A 369 29.90 -26.66 2.40
CA GLU A 369 29.38 -25.62 1.51
C GLU A 369 28.15 -24.96 2.10
N LEU A 370 28.10 -23.63 1.99
CA LEU A 370 27.13 -22.78 2.66
C LEU A 370 26.42 -21.87 1.66
N ALA A 371 25.11 -21.71 1.88
CA ALA A 371 24.29 -20.63 1.35
C ALA A 371 24.23 -19.51 2.40
N ILE A 372 24.80 -18.35 2.09
CA ILE A 372 24.84 -17.19 3.00
C ILE A 372 23.88 -16.14 2.46
N LYS A 373 22.70 -16.07 3.05
CA LYS A 373 21.63 -15.13 2.72
C LYS A 373 21.84 -13.84 3.51
N ILE A 374 22.05 -12.74 2.82
CA ILE A 374 22.38 -11.44 3.39
C ILE A 374 21.30 -10.44 3.01
N GLN A 375 20.71 -9.78 4.01
CA GLN A 375 19.71 -8.75 3.80
C GLN A 375 20.30 -7.55 3.08
N LYS A 376 19.56 -6.97 2.15
CA LYS A 376 19.95 -5.72 1.48
C LYS A 376 20.01 -4.59 2.51
N ARG A 377 21.10 -3.83 2.48
CA ARG A 377 21.46 -2.88 3.54
C ARG A 377 20.38 -1.83 3.82
N GLU A 378 19.70 -1.39 2.78
CA GLU A 378 18.66 -0.37 2.83
C GLU A 378 17.35 -0.83 3.49
N ILE A 379 17.08 -2.14 3.54
CA ILE A 379 15.79 -2.69 4.01
C ILE A 379 15.52 -2.31 5.46
N ALA A 380 16.54 -2.39 6.33
CA ALA A 380 16.40 -2.05 7.74
C ALA A 380 15.94 -0.60 7.98
N ARG A 381 16.32 0.35 7.10
CA ARG A 381 15.91 1.77 7.21
C ARG A 381 14.59 2.08 6.51
N GLN A 382 14.24 1.29 5.49
CA GLN A 382 13.04 1.49 4.68
C GLN A 382 11.80 0.82 5.29
N LEU A 383 11.97 -0.30 6.01
CA LEU A 383 10.88 -1.15 6.52
C LEU A 383 9.81 -0.34 7.28
N GLU A 384 10.21 0.45 8.27
CA GLU A 384 9.28 1.23 9.11
C GLU A 384 8.48 2.25 8.31
N TRP A 385 9.14 2.97 7.40
CA TRP A 385 8.51 3.98 6.55
C TRP A 385 7.56 3.35 5.52
N ASP A 386 7.99 2.27 4.88
CA ASP A 386 7.21 1.56 3.87
C ASP A 386 5.96 0.91 4.49
N LEU A 387 6.08 0.27 5.67
CA LEU A 387 4.95 -0.28 6.41
C LEU A 387 3.99 0.81 6.91
N TRP A 388 4.52 1.94 7.38
CA TRP A 388 3.69 3.08 7.77
C TRP A 388 2.90 3.62 6.57
N ALA A 389 3.55 3.84 5.42
CA ALA A 389 2.90 4.30 4.21
C ALA A 389 1.82 3.30 3.74
N PHE A 390 2.11 2.00 3.79
CA PHE A 390 1.15 0.94 3.49
C PHE A 390 -0.08 0.99 4.41
N LYS A 391 0.12 1.16 5.72
CA LYS A 391 -0.96 1.29 6.71
C LYS A 391 -1.85 2.51 6.43
N VAL A 392 -1.25 3.67 6.18
CA VAL A 392 -1.99 4.92 5.90
C VAL A 392 -2.77 4.82 4.59
N VAL A 393 -2.13 4.36 3.51
CA VAL A 393 -2.81 4.20 2.21
C VAL A 393 -3.98 3.23 2.33
N THR A 394 -3.79 2.08 2.97
CA THR A 394 -4.85 1.08 3.10
C THR A 394 -5.98 1.59 4.00
N TRP A 395 -5.67 2.36 5.05
CA TRP A 395 -6.69 3.03 5.88
C TRP A 395 -7.53 4.03 5.06
N VAL A 396 -6.88 4.89 4.28
CA VAL A 396 -7.59 5.86 3.41
C VAL A 396 -8.47 5.13 2.41
N TYR A 397 -7.95 4.08 1.76
CA TYR A 397 -8.71 3.30 0.78
C TYR A 397 -9.87 2.54 1.41
N SER A 398 -9.68 1.93 2.59
CA SER A 398 -10.74 1.24 3.31
C SER A 398 -11.93 2.18 3.59
N ARG A 399 -11.65 3.43 3.97
CA ARG A 399 -12.67 4.46 4.22
C ARG A 399 -13.23 5.11 2.96
N ALA A 400 -12.44 5.20 1.88
CA ALA A 400 -12.88 5.79 0.62
C ALA A 400 -13.75 4.83 -0.21
N PHE A 401 -13.53 3.52 -0.09
CA PHE A 401 -14.19 2.48 -0.87
C PHE A 401 -15.08 1.54 -0.03
N ASP A 402 -15.28 1.79 1.26
CA ASP A 402 -16.05 0.95 2.22
C ASP A 402 -15.78 -0.56 2.07
N ILE A 403 -14.50 -0.95 2.02
CA ILE A 403 -14.06 -2.35 2.01
C ILE A 403 -13.28 -2.61 3.31
N PRO A 404 -13.62 -3.67 4.06
CA PRO A 404 -13.02 -3.96 5.37
C PRO A 404 -11.61 -4.57 5.27
N PHE A 405 -10.70 -3.95 4.51
CA PHE A 405 -9.33 -4.47 4.37
C PHE A 405 -8.41 -4.11 5.53
N TYR A 406 -8.71 -3.03 6.27
CA TYR A 406 -7.79 -2.52 7.29
C TYR A 406 -7.59 -3.47 8.48
N SER A 407 -8.59 -4.28 8.86
CA SER A 407 -8.45 -5.23 9.97
C SER A 407 -7.36 -6.29 9.76
N LEU A 408 -7.03 -6.59 8.50
CA LEU A 408 -6.00 -7.56 8.15
C LEU A 408 -4.60 -6.93 8.01
N VAL A 409 -4.53 -5.61 7.86
CA VAL A 409 -3.27 -4.88 7.62
C VAL A 409 -2.27 -5.00 8.75
N PRO A 410 -2.64 -4.88 10.05
CA PRO A 410 -1.69 -5.08 11.15
C PRO A 410 -1.04 -6.45 11.09
N TYR A 411 -1.83 -7.50 10.88
CA TYR A 411 -1.35 -8.87 10.80
C TYR A 411 -0.45 -9.10 9.58
N ILE A 412 -0.81 -8.58 8.41
CA ILE A 412 0.04 -8.65 7.21
C ILE A 412 1.36 -7.88 7.44
N SER A 413 1.29 -6.70 8.05
CA SER A 413 2.47 -5.88 8.33
C SER A 413 3.45 -6.58 9.28
N GLU A 414 2.93 -7.25 10.31
CA GLU A 414 3.73 -8.05 11.24
C GLU A 414 4.43 -9.19 10.50
N ARG A 415 3.71 -9.91 9.62
CA ARG A 415 4.29 -11.02 8.84
C ARG A 415 5.36 -10.55 7.84
N LEU A 416 5.13 -9.42 7.18
CA LEU A 416 6.14 -8.78 6.33
C LEU A 416 7.39 -8.34 7.11
N SER A 417 7.21 -7.86 8.35
CA SER A 417 8.33 -7.54 9.23
C SER A 417 9.12 -8.78 9.62
N LEU A 418 8.45 -9.90 9.93
CA LEU A 418 9.10 -11.17 10.28
C LEU A 418 9.90 -11.77 9.13
N GLU A 419 9.53 -11.52 7.87
CA GLU A 419 10.32 -11.94 6.70
C GLU A 419 11.65 -11.19 6.56
N THR A 420 11.82 -10.06 7.27
CA THR A 420 13.09 -9.34 7.36
C THR A 420 13.93 -9.76 8.56
N ASP A 421 13.44 -10.69 9.39
CA ASP A 421 14.14 -11.20 10.56
C ASP A 421 14.64 -12.62 10.30
N PHE A 422 15.94 -12.74 10.05
CA PHE A 422 16.56 -14.02 9.72
C PHE A 422 16.78 -14.94 10.92
N ASP A 423 16.73 -14.43 12.16
CA ASP A 423 16.73 -15.28 13.34
C ASP A 423 15.40 -16.04 13.46
N ASN A 424 14.30 -15.38 13.09
CA ASN A 424 12.99 -16.01 12.99
C ASN A 424 12.94 -17.05 11.87
N GLU A 425 13.47 -16.74 10.68
CA GLU A 425 13.55 -17.70 9.57
C GLU A 425 14.38 -18.94 9.93
N ALA A 426 15.55 -18.75 10.55
CA ALA A 426 16.38 -19.82 11.07
C ALA A 426 15.64 -20.71 12.08
N SER A 427 14.89 -20.10 13.01
CA SER A 427 14.10 -20.83 14.02
C SER A 427 12.96 -21.63 13.39
N ASN A 428 12.33 -21.07 12.36
CA ASN A 428 11.27 -21.76 11.61
C ASN A 428 11.83 -22.97 10.85
N SER A 429 13.02 -22.84 10.26
CA SER A 429 13.72 -23.92 9.57
C SER A 429 14.04 -25.08 10.52
N GLU A 430 14.71 -24.79 11.63
CA GLU A 430 15.09 -25.81 12.64
C GLU A 430 13.85 -26.53 13.19
N ARG A 431 12.81 -25.78 13.55
CA ARG A 431 11.54 -26.36 14.02
C ARG A 431 10.89 -27.24 12.96
N MET A 432 10.91 -26.83 11.68
CA MET A 432 10.36 -27.65 10.60
C MET A 432 11.18 -28.94 10.41
N ALA A 433 12.51 -28.88 10.55
CA ALA A 433 13.38 -30.05 10.49
C ALA A 433 13.02 -31.07 11.59
N GLU A 434 12.80 -30.61 12.82
CA GLU A 434 12.36 -31.43 13.95
C GLU A 434 10.99 -32.08 13.69
N LEU A 435 10.01 -31.28 13.23
CA LEU A 435 8.66 -31.77 12.93
C LEU A 435 8.68 -32.85 11.85
N VAL A 436 9.43 -32.63 10.76
CA VAL A 436 9.60 -33.62 9.68
C VAL A 436 10.30 -34.89 10.18
N ALA A 437 11.35 -34.75 11.00
CA ALA A 437 12.05 -35.89 11.58
C ALA A 437 11.18 -36.72 12.54
N SER A 438 10.25 -36.06 13.23
CA SER A 438 9.33 -36.71 14.18
C SER A 438 8.18 -37.49 13.51
N GLU A 439 7.86 -37.20 12.24
CA GLU A 439 6.74 -37.81 11.52
C GLU A 439 7.21 -38.94 10.59
N PRO A 440 6.96 -40.23 10.92
CA PRO A 440 7.47 -41.36 10.14
C PRO A 440 7.03 -41.38 8.67
N ARG A 441 5.88 -40.78 8.34
CA ARG A 441 5.35 -40.71 6.96
C ARG A 441 6.08 -39.70 6.08
N LEU A 442 6.83 -38.77 6.68
CA LEU A 442 7.55 -37.69 6.01
C LEU A 442 9.07 -37.80 6.16
N ARG A 443 9.56 -38.39 7.26
CA ARG A 443 10.99 -38.61 7.50
C ARG A 443 11.66 -39.33 6.33
N GLY A 444 12.72 -38.72 5.79
CA GLY A 444 13.47 -39.22 4.63
C GLY A 444 12.82 -38.97 3.26
N ARG A 445 11.64 -38.35 3.21
CA ARG A 445 11.02 -37.83 1.97
C ARG A 445 11.15 -36.31 1.86
N VAL A 446 11.31 -35.63 2.99
CA VAL A 446 11.46 -34.17 3.07
C VAL A 446 12.76 -33.87 3.80
N TYR A 447 13.53 -32.92 3.29
CA TYR A 447 14.78 -32.45 3.86
C TYR A 447 14.71 -30.94 4.09
N ILE A 448 15.21 -30.49 5.23
CA ILE A 448 15.32 -29.08 5.59
C ILE A 448 16.82 -28.77 5.79
N PRO A 449 17.39 -27.78 5.08
CA PRO A 449 18.81 -27.46 5.17
C PRO A 449 19.23 -27.11 6.60
N LYS A 450 20.40 -27.60 7.01
CA LYS A 450 20.92 -27.30 8.33
C LYS A 450 21.32 -25.83 8.44
N VAL A 451 20.85 -25.16 9.49
CA VAL A 451 21.22 -23.78 9.80
C VAL A 451 22.49 -23.74 10.65
N HIS A 452 23.37 -22.78 10.36
CA HIS A 452 24.60 -22.51 11.10
C HIS A 452 24.41 -21.25 11.95
N ARG A 453 23.88 -21.43 13.16
CA ARG A 453 23.54 -20.33 14.09
C ARG A 453 24.76 -19.50 14.50
N ASP A 454 25.91 -20.14 14.63
CA ASP A 454 27.20 -19.52 14.91
C ASP A 454 27.66 -18.54 13.81
N LEU A 455 27.17 -18.74 12.59
CA LEU A 455 27.45 -17.93 11.40
C LEU A 455 26.22 -17.13 10.95
N SER A 456 25.23 -16.97 11.83
CA SER A 456 23.97 -16.26 11.53
C SER A 456 23.75 -15.11 12.51
N SER A 457 22.97 -14.14 12.05
CA SER A 457 22.53 -12.96 12.78
C SER A 457 21.15 -12.52 12.24
N LYS A 458 20.60 -11.46 12.82
CA LYS A 458 19.32 -10.90 12.40
C LYS A 458 19.25 -10.52 10.91
N ARG A 459 20.37 -10.10 10.28
CA ARG A 459 20.44 -9.71 8.86
C ARG A 459 21.24 -10.68 7.99
N VAL A 460 21.85 -11.72 8.56
CA VAL A 460 22.62 -12.73 7.83
C VAL A 460 22.19 -14.14 8.25
N MET A 461 21.65 -14.94 7.33
CA MET A 461 21.33 -16.34 7.58
C MET A 461 22.30 -17.24 6.83
N THR A 462 22.98 -18.12 7.56
CA THR A 462 23.88 -19.11 6.97
C THR A 462 23.29 -20.50 7.09
N ALA A 463 23.09 -21.18 5.97
CA ALA A 463 22.56 -22.54 5.91
C ALA A 463 23.41 -23.42 4.99
N GLU A 464 23.21 -24.73 5.09
CA GLU A 464 23.78 -25.72 4.17
C GLU A 464 23.42 -25.38 2.72
N TRP A 465 24.41 -25.45 1.83
CA TRP A 465 24.18 -25.30 0.40
C TRP A 465 23.46 -26.53 -0.20
N ILE A 466 22.42 -26.28 -1.00
CA ILE A 466 21.60 -27.33 -1.59
C ILE A 466 21.80 -27.41 -3.11
N GLU A 467 22.36 -28.53 -3.60
CA GLU A 467 22.21 -28.94 -5.01
C GLU A 467 20.89 -29.65 -5.25
N GLY A 468 20.15 -29.29 -6.30
CA GLY A 468 18.94 -30.00 -6.68
C GLY A 468 18.29 -29.42 -7.92
N VAL A 469 17.25 -30.10 -8.40
CA VAL A 469 16.42 -29.60 -9.51
C VAL A 469 15.25 -28.83 -8.92
N ARG A 470 14.99 -27.62 -9.42
CA ARG A 470 13.89 -26.80 -8.93
C ARG A 470 12.53 -27.40 -9.33
N LEU A 471 11.50 -27.23 -8.51
CA LEU A 471 10.19 -27.88 -8.72
C LEU A 471 9.55 -27.59 -10.09
N TRP A 472 9.80 -26.40 -10.65
CA TRP A 472 9.25 -26.00 -11.95
C TRP A 472 9.98 -26.61 -13.15
N ASP A 473 11.18 -27.16 -12.97
CA ASP A 473 11.91 -27.84 -14.04
C ASP A 473 11.44 -29.29 -14.17
N LYS A 474 10.21 -29.44 -14.68
CA LYS A 474 9.54 -30.72 -14.91
C LYS A 474 10.37 -31.69 -15.76
N ASP A 475 11.08 -31.15 -16.75
CA ASP A 475 11.94 -31.90 -17.65
C ASP A 475 13.10 -32.54 -16.89
N SER A 476 13.87 -31.76 -16.13
CA SER A 476 14.97 -32.30 -15.33
C SER A 476 14.49 -33.28 -14.25
N ILE A 477 13.27 -33.14 -13.72
CA ILE A 477 12.72 -34.11 -12.75
C ILE A 477 12.43 -35.47 -13.42
N THR A 478 11.90 -35.45 -14.64
CA THR A 478 11.36 -36.67 -15.30
C THR A 478 12.33 -37.37 -16.23
N ARG A 479 13.30 -36.65 -16.83
CA ARG A 479 14.30 -37.24 -17.73
C ARG A 479 15.07 -38.37 -17.03
N PRO A 480 15.54 -39.39 -17.78
CA PRO A 480 16.16 -40.57 -17.20
C PRO A 480 17.39 -40.24 -16.34
N TRP A 481 17.55 -40.97 -15.25
CA TRP A 481 18.74 -40.90 -14.40
C TRP A 481 19.96 -41.47 -15.11
N ARG A 482 21.08 -40.73 -15.07
CA ARG A 482 22.36 -41.14 -15.67
C ARG A 482 23.54 -41.14 -14.69
N GLY A 483 23.30 -40.83 -13.41
CA GLY A 483 24.34 -40.73 -12.37
C GLY A 483 24.61 -42.01 -11.61
N GLY A 484 24.78 -43.15 -12.29
CA GLY A 484 25.18 -44.40 -11.62
C GLY A 484 24.05 -45.20 -10.96
N TRP A 485 24.32 -46.47 -10.64
CA TRP A 485 23.34 -47.38 -10.03
C TRP A 485 23.38 -47.28 -8.50
N ARG A 486 22.21 -47.13 -7.86
CA ARG A 486 22.07 -46.91 -6.40
C ARG A 486 22.79 -45.67 -5.87
N GLU A 487 23.05 -44.70 -6.73
CA GLU A 487 23.57 -43.39 -6.35
C GLU A 487 22.42 -42.38 -6.31
N GLY A 488 22.52 -41.44 -5.37
CA GLY A 488 21.62 -40.30 -5.25
C GLY A 488 22.23 -39.05 -5.87
N THR A 489 21.45 -37.98 -5.95
CA THR A 489 22.01 -36.66 -6.27
C THR A 489 22.96 -36.18 -5.16
N PRO A 490 23.99 -35.38 -5.48
CA PRO A 490 24.89 -34.80 -4.49
C PRO A 490 24.13 -34.11 -3.34
N GLY A 491 24.55 -34.40 -2.10
CA GLY A 491 23.95 -33.84 -0.90
C GLY A 491 22.62 -34.47 -0.45
N CYS A 492 22.07 -35.47 -1.14
CA CYS A 492 20.79 -36.08 -0.74
C CYS A 492 20.86 -36.69 0.66
N GLN A 493 19.79 -36.55 1.44
CA GLN A 493 19.74 -37.00 2.84
C GLN A 493 20.86 -36.44 3.74
N GLY A 494 21.44 -35.28 3.37
CA GLY A 494 22.53 -34.64 4.12
C GLY A 494 23.89 -35.31 3.95
N THR A 495 24.10 -36.07 2.85
CA THR A 495 25.43 -36.61 2.54
C THR A 495 26.42 -35.48 2.26
N PRO A 496 27.69 -35.59 2.69
CA PRO A 496 28.71 -34.62 2.31
C PRO A 496 28.81 -34.47 0.80
N MET A 497 29.00 -33.24 0.35
CA MET A 497 29.16 -32.91 -1.06
C MET A 497 30.51 -33.40 -1.58
N ASP A 498 30.55 -33.92 -2.82
CA ASP A 498 31.80 -34.43 -3.40
C ASP A 498 32.90 -33.34 -3.41
N PRO A 499 34.14 -33.67 -3.03
CA PRO A 499 35.26 -32.74 -3.15
C PRO A 499 35.48 -32.36 -4.62
N SER A 500 35.84 -31.11 -4.92
CA SER A 500 35.97 -30.65 -6.30
C SER A 500 37.06 -31.44 -7.04
N THR A 501 36.67 -32.26 -8.02
CA THR A 501 37.59 -33.05 -8.86
C THR A 501 38.18 -32.24 -10.02
N GLY A 502 38.57 -30.99 -9.77
CA GLY A 502 39.22 -30.13 -10.76
C GLY A 502 40.48 -29.51 -10.20
N ASN A 503 41.63 -29.82 -10.81
CA ASN A 503 42.86 -29.02 -10.64
C ASN A 503 42.51 -27.53 -10.80
N PRO A 504 43.09 -26.62 -9.99
CA PRO A 504 42.98 -25.20 -10.25
C PRO A 504 43.70 -24.92 -11.58
N ALA A 505 42.97 -24.95 -12.69
CA ALA A 505 43.45 -24.39 -13.94
C ALA A 505 43.75 -22.91 -13.66
N ASN A 506 44.98 -22.50 -14.00
CA ASN A 506 45.52 -21.16 -13.79
C ASN A 506 44.43 -20.08 -13.85
N PRO A 507 44.26 -19.27 -12.79
CA PRO A 507 43.22 -18.25 -12.75
C PRO A 507 43.57 -17.16 -13.78
N THR A 508 42.99 -17.28 -14.97
CA THR A 508 42.85 -16.14 -15.87
C THR A 508 41.80 -15.19 -15.26
N SER A 509 41.87 -13.89 -15.54
CA SER A 509 41.07 -12.86 -14.87
C SER A 509 39.54 -13.07 -14.94
N ASN A 510 39.05 -13.91 -15.85
CA ASN A 510 37.63 -14.25 -16.01
C ASN A 510 37.16 -15.46 -15.18
N THR A 511 38.05 -16.14 -14.45
CA THR A 511 37.75 -17.35 -13.65
C THR A 511 37.50 -17.07 -12.16
N ILE A 512 37.82 -15.85 -11.68
CA ILE A 512 37.66 -15.45 -10.27
C ILE A 512 36.18 -15.43 -9.84
N ASP A 513 35.26 -15.25 -10.79
CA ASP A 513 33.82 -15.11 -10.53
C ASP A 513 33.01 -16.42 -10.51
N LYS A 514 33.63 -17.60 -10.74
CA LYS A 514 32.91 -18.90 -10.69
C LYS A 514 33.67 -19.91 -9.84
N MET A 515 33.70 -19.68 -8.53
CA MET A 515 34.35 -20.55 -7.55
C MET A 515 33.56 -21.82 -7.22
N LYS A 516 32.22 -21.79 -7.32
CA LYS A 516 31.36 -22.95 -7.05
C LYS A 516 31.59 -24.09 -8.07
N PRO A 517 31.88 -25.32 -7.62
CA PRO A 517 31.98 -26.48 -8.51
C PRO A 517 30.65 -26.79 -9.23
N SER A 518 30.71 -27.17 -10.51
CA SER A 518 29.57 -27.81 -11.17
C SER A 518 29.49 -29.28 -10.73
N ARG A 519 28.28 -29.73 -10.39
CA ARG A 519 27.99 -31.10 -9.96
C ARG A 519 26.86 -31.70 -10.78
N ASP A 520 26.99 -31.56 -12.09
CA ASP A 520 26.03 -32.04 -13.07
C ASP A 520 26.41 -33.40 -13.67
N HIS A 521 27.43 -34.08 -13.11
CA HIS A 521 27.93 -35.36 -13.62
C HIS A 521 26.83 -36.43 -13.73
N TRP A 522 25.83 -36.39 -12.85
CA TRP A 522 24.68 -37.31 -12.86
C TRP A 522 23.71 -37.10 -14.04
N ARG A 523 23.88 -36.01 -14.79
CA ARG A 523 23.17 -35.77 -16.06
C ARG A 523 23.79 -36.51 -17.24
N GLY A 524 24.92 -37.20 -17.04
CA GLY A 524 25.62 -37.95 -18.08
C GLY A 524 26.40 -37.04 -19.05
N GLN A 525 27.13 -37.67 -19.98
CA GLN A 525 28.10 -36.98 -20.84
C GLN A 525 27.52 -35.85 -21.71
N ASN A 526 26.24 -35.96 -22.09
CA ASN A 526 25.54 -34.99 -22.94
C ASN A 526 24.73 -33.96 -22.14
N ASN A 527 24.77 -33.98 -20.80
CA ASN A 527 23.95 -33.14 -19.91
C ASN A 527 22.43 -33.20 -20.16
N ASP A 528 21.95 -34.31 -20.72
CA ASP A 528 20.55 -34.56 -21.08
C ASP A 528 19.81 -35.41 -20.03
N GLY A 529 20.51 -35.95 -19.04
CA GLY A 529 19.94 -36.70 -17.93
C GLY A 529 19.15 -35.84 -16.94
N GLY A 530 18.24 -36.51 -16.24
CA GLY A 530 17.40 -35.93 -15.19
C GLY A 530 17.38 -36.82 -13.95
N LEU A 531 16.43 -36.59 -13.05
CA LEU A 531 16.31 -37.34 -11.80
C LEU A 531 15.61 -38.70 -11.99
N GLY A 532 14.93 -38.93 -13.12
CA GLY A 532 14.17 -40.14 -13.38
C GLY A 532 13.09 -40.39 -12.33
N LEU A 533 12.42 -39.33 -11.86
CA LEU A 533 11.46 -39.38 -10.76
C LEU A 533 10.02 -39.26 -11.26
N SER A 534 9.11 -39.90 -10.53
CA SER A 534 7.68 -39.77 -10.80
C SER A 534 7.14 -38.46 -10.22
N LEU A 535 6.55 -37.61 -11.07
CA LEU A 535 5.84 -36.39 -10.64
C LEU A 535 4.73 -36.70 -9.61
N LYS A 536 4.11 -37.88 -9.71
CA LYS A 536 3.13 -38.36 -8.73
C LYS A 536 3.74 -38.49 -7.33
N GLN A 537 4.95 -39.05 -7.21
CA GLN A 537 5.61 -39.21 -5.91
C GLN A 537 6.09 -37.87 -5.34
N VAL A 538 6.62 -36.98 -6.20
CA VAL A 538 7.02 -35.62 -5.80
C VAL A 538 5.80 -34.86 -5.25
N MET A 539 4.71 -34.79 -6.02
CA MET A 539 3.51 -34.08 -5.58
C MET A 539 2.79 -34.74 -4.41
N THR A 540 2.82 -36.07 -4.28
CA THR A 540 2.28 -36.74 -3.09
C THR A 540 3.04 -36.28 -1.83
N THR A 541 4.37 -36.18 -1.91
CA THR A 541 5.21 -35.69 -0.80
C THR A 541 4.93 -34.25 -0.46
N MET A 542 4.77 -33.39 -1.47
CA MET A 542 4.39 -31.99 -1.27
C MET A 542 3.05 -31.86 -0.56
N VAL A 543 2.00 -32.54 -1.05
CA VAL A 543 0.66 -32.46 -0.45
C VAL A 543 0.63 -33.07 0.94
N ASP A 544 1.33 -34.19 1.17
CA ASP A 544 1.46 -34.79 2.51
C ASP A 544 2.09 -33.82 3.51
N LEU A 545 3.19 -33.16 3.13
CA LEU A 545 3.91 -32.22 3.98
C LEU A 545 3.02 -31.05 4.41
N PHE A 546 2.41 -30.34 3.45
CA PHE A 546 1.58 -29.17 3.78
C PHE A 546 0.28 -29.58 4.49
N SER A 547 -0.23 -30.78 4.25
CA SER A 547 -1.37 -31.30 5.01
C SER A 547 -0.99 -31.61 6.46
N ALA A 548 0.19 -32.21 6.71
CA ALA A 548 0.67 -32.45 8.07
C ALA A 548 0.87 -31.13 8.83
N GLN A 549 1.42 -30.11 8.17
CA GLN A 549 1.55 -28.76 8.73
C GLN A 549 0.20 -28.19 9.20
N MET A 550 -0.85 -28.28 8.36
CA MET A 550 -2.17 -27.72 8.67
C MET A 550 -2.93 -28.50 9.74
N PHE A 551 -2.92 -29.83 9.68
CA PHE A 551 -3.85 -30.64 10.48
C PHE A 551 -3.18 -31.34 11.67
N LEU A 552 -1.88 -31.65 11.59
CA LEU A 552 -1.17 -32.32 12.67
C LEU A 552 -0.46 -31.31 13.55
N TRP A 553 0.43 -30.50 12.97
CA TRP A 553 1.33 -29.64 13.73
C TRP A 553 0.73 -28.29 14.10
N GLY A 554 -0.13 -27.72 13.25
CA GLY A 554 -0.59 -26.33 13.41
C GLY A 554 0.53 -25.31 13.17
N TRP A 555 1.58 -25.70 12.45
CA TRP A 555 2.71 -24.84 12.08
C TRP A 555 2.83 -24.84 10.56
N VAL A 556 2.30 -23.79 9.93
CA VAL A 556 2.01 -23.80 8.49
C VAL A 556 2.90 -22.82 7.76
N HIS A 557 3.69 -23.35 6.83
CA HIS A 557 4.45 -22.58 5.86
C HIS A 557 3.48 -21.95 4.85
N CYS A 558 3.52 -20.64 4.66
CA CYS A 558 2.47 -19.96 3.88
C CYS A 558 2.87 -19.63 2.44
N ASP A 559 4.13 -19.85 2.07
CA ASP A 559 4.67 -19.51 0.75
C ASP A 559 5.37 -20.68 0.01
N PRO A 560 4.68 -21.81 -0.30
CA PRO A 560 5.28 -22.96 -0.97
C PRO A 560 5.55 -22.73 -2.47
N HIS A 561 6.20 -21.61 -2.81
CA HIS A 561 6.55 -21.24 -4.17
C HIS A 561 7.47 -22.31 -4.78
N PRO A 562 7.25 -22.73 -6.04
CA PRO A 562 8.15 -23.68 -6.71
C PRO A 562 9.60 -23.17 -6.68
N GLY A 563 9.77 -21.85 -6.73
CA GLY A 563 10.96 -21.03 -6.39
C GLY A 563 11.91 -21.60 -5.35
N ASN A 564 11.30 -22.01 -4.24
CA ASN A 564 11.94 -22.32 -2.96
C ASN A 564 11.94 -23.82 -2.65
N ILE A 565 11.59 -24.65 -3.64
CA ILE A 565 11.46 -26.09 -3.49
C ILE A 565 12.40 -26.77 -4.49
N PHE A 566 13.33 -27.55 -3.96
CA PHE A 566 14.18 -28.43 -4.75
C PHE A 566 13.73 -29.88 -4.65
N VAL A 567 14.03 -30.63 -5.70
CA VAL A 567 13.81 -32.06 -5.80
C VAL A 567 15.18 -32.72 -5.97
N ARG A 568 15.42 -33.73 -5.15
CA ARG A 568 16.61 -34.59 -5.17
C ARG A 568 16.20 -36.04 -5.43
N ARG A 569 17.16 -36.83 -5.91
CA ARG A 569 17.01 -38.28 -6.03
C ARG A 569 17.78 -38.95 -4.89
N THR A 570 17.10 -39.78 -4.11
CA THR A 570 17.76 -40.63 -3.10
C THR A 570 18.45 -41.84 -3.77
N PRO A 571 19.41 -42.50 -3.11
CA PRO A 571 20.03 -43.74 -3.59
C PRO A 571 19.02 -44.85 -3.92
N SER A 572 17.87 -44.83 -3.23
CA SER A 572 16.75 -45.76 -3.46
C SER A 572 15.93 -45.45 -4.73
N GLY A 573 16.26 -44.37 -5.44
CA GLY A 573 15.53 -43.87 -6.60
C GLY A 573 14.20 -43.18 -6.28
N LYS A 574 13.97 -42.85 -5.01
CA LYS A 574 12.79 -42.09 -4.55
C LYS A 574 13.09 -40.59 -4.52
N PRO A 575 12.06 -39.74 -4.69
CA PRO A 575 12.23 -38.30 -4.55
C PRO A 575 12.46 -37.90 -3.10
N GLU A 576 13.30 -36.87 -2.91
CA GLU A 576 13.43 -36.10 -1.68
C GLU A 576 13.09 -34.64 -2.00
N LEU A 577 12.15 -34.07 -1.24
CA LEU A 577 11.71 -32.67 -1.37
C LEU A 577 12.50 -31.81 -0.40
N VAL A 578 13.17 -30.76 -0.88
CA VAL A 578 13.95 -29.84 -0.05
C VAL A 578 13.24 -28.48 0.01
N LEU A 579 12.99 -27.96 1.20
CA LEU A 579 12.46 -26.60 1.39
C LEU A 579 13.59 -25.69 1.87
N ILE A 580 13.80 -24.57 1.18
CA ILE A 580 14.92 -23.66 1.47
C ILE A 580 14.50 -22.29 2.01
N ASP A 581 13.21 -21.93 1.89
CA ASP A 581 12.67 -20.69 2.43
C ASP A 581 11.82 -21.02 3.65
N HIS A 582 12.03 -20.29 4.74
CA HIS A 582 11.26 -20.43 5.97
C HIS A 582 10.79 -19.08 6.55
N GLY A 583 10.76 -18.04 5.71
CA GLY A 583 10.49 -16.67 6.15
C GLY A 583 9.05 -16.43 6.61
N LEU A 584 8.08 -17.21 6.10
CA LEU A 584 6.65 -16.96 6.34
C LEU A 584 5.91 -18.18 6.90
N TYR A 585 5.68 -18.15 8.22
CA TYR A 585 4.93 -19.15 8.96
C TYR A 585 3.78 -18.53 9.76
N ILE A 586 2.73 -19.33 9.93
CA ILE A 586 1.65 -19.07 10.89
C ILE A 586 1.53 -20.23 11.88
N HIS A 587 1.03 -19.89 13.07
CA HIS A 587 0.66 -20.85 14.09
C HIS A 587 -0.86 -20.95 14.20
N MET A 588 -1.35 -22.18 14.29
CA MET A 588 -2.73 -22.52 14.60
C MET A 588 -2.73 -23.21 15.95
N ASP A 589 -3.45 -22.64 16.92
CA ASP A 589 -3.69 -23.33 18.19
C ASP A 589 -4.48 -24.64 17.96
N SER A 590 -4.48 -25.53 18.96
CA SER A 590 -5.19 -26.81 18.86
C SER A 590 -6.69 -26.64 18.60
N ALA A 591 -7.32 -25.58 19.13
CA ALA A 591 -8.75 -25.34 18.96
C ALA A 591 -9.10 -25.05 17.50
N PHE A 592 -8.43 -24.08 16.89
CA PHE A 592 -8.60 -23.69 15.51
C PHE A 592 -8.16 -24.79 14.55
N LYS A 593 -7.05 -25.48 14.84
CA LYS A 593 -6.59 -26.65 14.07
C LYS A 593 -7.66 -27.75 14.00
N HIS A 594 -8.25 -28.13 15.13
CA HIS A 594 -9.34 -29.11 15.15
C HIS A 594 -10.60 -28.59 14.46
N GLN A 595 -10.94 -27.31 14.63
CA GLN A 595 -12.07 -26.70 13.95
C GLN A 595 -11.89 -26.72 12.42
N TYR A 596 -10.69 -26.40 11.93
CA TYR A 596 -10.34 -26.43 10.52
C TYR A 596 -10.35 -27.86 9.94
N ALA A 597 -9.88 -28.84 10.70
CA ALA A 597 -10.00 -30.26 10.33
C ALA A 597 -11.47 -30.72 10.24
N ARG A 598 -12.33 -30.29 11.19
CA ARG A 598 -13.78 -30.57 11.14
C ARG A 598 -14.44 -29.89 9.95
N PHE A 599 -14.04 -28.65 9.63
CA PHE A 599 -14.50 -27.94 8.45
C PHE A 599 -14.18 -28.72 7.16
N TRP A 600 -12.93 -29.15 6.97
CA TRP A 600 -12.53 -29.94 5.79
C TRP A 600 -13.28 -31.27 5.68
N LYS A 601 -13.50 -31.95 6.81
CA LYS A 601 -14.28 -33.17 6.85
C LYS A 601 -15.73 -32.90 6.44
N ALA A 602 -16.38 -31.91 7.03
CA ALA A 602 -17.75 -31.53 6.74
C ALA A 602 -17.94 -31.12 5.27
N LEU A 603 -16.97 -30.36 4.74
CA LEU A 603 -16.93 -29.93 3.36
C LEU A 603 -16.92 -31.11 2.37
N LEU A 604 -16.14 -32.16 2.67
CA LEU A 604 -15.99 -33.33 1.79
C LEU A 604 -17.09 -34.39 1.99
N THR A 605 -17.77 -34.40 3.14
CA THR A 605 -18.94 -35.27 3.40
C THR A 605 -20.27 -34.57 3.14
N PHE A 606 -20.25 -33.33 2.66
CA PHE A 606 -21.44 -32.49 2.50
C PHE A 606 -22.29 -32.34 3.78
N ASP A 607 -21.64 -32.31 4.95
CA ASP A 607 -22.30 -32.04 6.23
C ASP A 607 -22.52 -30.53 6.40
N ASN A 608 -23.59 -30.03 5.77
CA ASN A 608 -23.91 -28.61 5.74
C ASN A 608 -24.22 -28.01 7.11
N ALA A 609 -24.73 -28.82 8.05
CA ALA A 609 -25.06 -28.35 9.39
C ALA A 609 -23.76 -28.02 10.14
N THR A 610 -22.81 -28.95 10.17
CA THR A 610 -21.50 -28.72 10.77
C THR A 610 -20.73 -27.62 10.05
N LEU A 611 -20.73 -27.62 8.72
CA LEU A 611 -20.10 -26.59 7.89
C LEU A 611 -20.65 -25.20 8.22
N GLY A 612 -21.98 -25.04 8.23
CA GLY A 612 -22.65 -23.78 8.52
C GLY A 612 -22.36 -23.27 9.93
N ASN A 613 -22.34 -24.16 10.93
CA ASN A 613 -22.03 -23.78 12.31
C ASN A 613 -20.59 -23.28 12.47
N ILE A 614 -19.62 -23.96 11.86
CA ILE A 614 -18.21 -23.54 11.92
C ILE A 614 -18.02 -22.20 11.22
N VAL A 615 -18.52 -22.07 9.99
CA VAL A 615 -18.29 -20.90 9.13
C VAL A 615 -19.00 -19.67 9.69
N LYS A 616 -20.23 -19.80 10.22
CA LYS A 616 -20.88 -18.72 10.98
C LYS A 616 -20.10 -18.35 12.24
N GLY A 617 -19.49 -19.32 12.92
CA GLY A 617 -18.60 -19.09 14.05
C GLY A 617 -17.38 -18.23 13.69
N TRP A 618 -16.88 -18.35 12.45
CA TRP A 618 -15.83 -17.50 11.87
C TRP A 618 -16.31 -16.13 11.38
N GLY A 619 -17.58 -15.76 11.61
CA GLY A 619 -18.11 -14.47 11.17
C GLY A 619 -18.52 -14.42 9.69
N VAL A 620 -18.55 -15.56 9.01
CA VAL A 620 -18.94 -15.65 7.60
C VAL A 620 -20.45 -15.77 7.47
N GLN A 621 -21.05 -14.91 6.64
CA GLN A 621 -22.50 -14.85 6.47
C GLN A 621 -23.03 -15.88 5.48
N ASN A 622 -22.22 -16.28 4.49
CA ASN A 622 -22.60 -17.22 3.44
C ASN A 622 -21.69 -18.46 3.43
N PRO A 623 -22.08 -19.55 4.10
CA PRO A 623 -21.30 -20.79 4.14
C PRO A 623 -21.10 -21.45 2.77
N ASP A 624 -22.12 -21.45 1.91
CA ASP A 624 -22.04 -22.03 0.56
C ASP A 624 -21.01 -21.29 -0.31
N LEU A 625 -21.00 -19.96 -0.24
CA LEU A 625 -20.00 -19.13 -0.94
C LEU A 625 -18.59 -19.40 -0.41
N PHE A 626 -18.41 -19.45 0.91
CA PHE A 626 -17.10 -19.71 1.51
C PHE A 626 -16.59 -21.12 1.23
N ALA A 627 -17.47 -22.12 1.25
CA ALA A 627 -17.16 -23.48 0.83
C ALA A 627 -16.75 -23.54 -0.65
N SER A 628 -17.46 -22.80 -1.51
CA SER A 628 -17.14 -22.72 -2.94
C SER A 628 -15.78 -22.08 -3.19
N VAL A 629 -15.46 -21.00 -2.46
CA VAL A 629 -14.14 -20.35 -2.50
C VAL A 629 -13.06 -21.27 -1.94
N THR A 630 -13.33 -22.05 -0.89
CA THR A 630 -12.31 -22.95 -0.32
C THR A 630 -11.99 -24.14 -1.21
N LEU A 631 -13.01 -24.71 -1.86
CA LEU A 631 -12.85 -25.79 -2.84
C LEU A 631 -12.38 -25.28 -4.21
N MET A 632 -12.45 -23.97 -4.44
CA MET A 632 -12.30 -23.35 -5.76
C MET A 632 -13.25 -23.98 -6.80
N SER A 633 -14.41 -24.47 -6.38
CA SER A 633 -15.42 -25.14 -7.20
C SER A 633 -16.80 -24.93 -6.58
N PRO A 634 -17.89 -24.82 -7.37
CA PRO A 634 -19.24 -24.66 -6.82
C PRO A 634 -19.56 -25.74 -5.79
N TYR A 635 -19.80 -25.31 -4.55
CA TYR A 635 -20.16 -26.23 -3.50
C TYR A 635 -21.59 -26.77 -3.73
N ARG A 636 -21.68 -28.07 -4.03
CA ARG A 636 -22.94 -28.73 -4.39
C ARG A 636 -23.72 -29.31 -3.21
N GLY A 637 -23.12 -29.34 -2.02
CA GLY A 637 -23.75 -29.93 -0.85
C GLY A 637 -24.87 -29.09 -0.26
N GLY A 638 -24.74 -27.76 -0.30
CA GLY A 638 -25.58 -26.82 0.45
C GLY A 638 -26.91 -26.49 -0.22
N ASN A 639 -27.41 -25.27 0.03
CA ASN A 639 -28.64 -24.78 -0.59
C ASN A 639 -28.46 -24.42 -2.08
N ARG A 640 -27.23 -24.54 -2.60
CA ARG A 640 -26.85 -24.27 -3.99
C ARG A 640 -27.19 -22.84 -4.44
N SER A 641 -27.39 -21.93 -3.48
CA SER A 641 -27.73 -20.53 -3.75
C SER A 641 -26.65 -19.83 -4.57
N THR A 642 -25.38 -20.16 -4.32
CA THR A 642 -24.24 -19.64 -5.09
C THR A 642 -24.30 -20.12 -6.54
N GLU A 643 -24.50 -21.41 -6.78
CA GLU A 643 -24.63 -21.97 -8.14
C GLU A 643 -25.84 -21.40 -8.90
N GLN A 644 -26.98 -21.24 -8.22
CA GLN A 644 -28.19 -20.64 -8.80
C GLN A 644 -28.01 -19.14 -9.11
N HIS A 645 -27.28 -18.41 -8.28
CA HIS A 645 -26.98 -17.00 -8.53
C HIS A 645 -26.05 -16.81 -9.74
N LEU A 646 -25.05 -17.69 -9.87
CA LEU A 646 -24.07 -17.67 -10.95
C LEU A 646 -24.70 -17.93 -12.33
N THR A 647 -25.54 -18.96 -12.43
CA THR A 647 -26.25 -19.31 -13.67
C THR A 647 -27.18 -18.19 -14.17
N GLY A 648 -27.74 -17.38 -13.26
CA GLY A 648 -28.60 -16.23 -13.59
C GLY A 648 -27.89 -15.01 -14.20
N LEU A 649 -26.59 -14.84 -13.96
CA LEU A 649 -25.79 -13.71 -14.47
C LEU A 649 -25.41 -13.86 -15.95
N SER A 650 -25.63 -15.04 -16.55
CA SER A 650 -25.24 -15.33 -17.94
C SER A 650 -26.01 -14.52 -19.01
N LYS A 651 -27.11 -13.85 -18.65
CA LYS A 651 -28.07 -13.19 -19.57
C LYS A 651 -27.97 -11.66 -19.71
N SER A 652 -26.99 -10.99 -19.09
CA SER A 652 -26.83 -9.51 -19.13
C SER A 652 -25.91 -9.03 -20.28
N GLU A 653 -26.12 -7.80 -20.79
CA GLU A 653 -25.31 -7.14 -21.83
C GLU A 653 -23.87 -6.85 -21.38
N LEU A 654 -22.89 -7.00 -22.28
CA LEU A 654 -21.44 -7.03 -22.00
C LEU A 654 -20.88 -5.81 -21.24
N ALA A 655 -21.43 -4.61 -21.42
CA ALA A 655 -20.97 -3.39 -20.73
C ALA A 655 -21.54 -3.26 -19.30
N SER A 656 -22.83 -3.57 -19.11
CA SER A 656 -23.51 -3.60 -17.80
C SER A 656 -22.97 -4.73 -16.91
N ARG A 657 -22.54 -5.83 -17.54
CA ARG A 657 -21.90 -6.97 -16.87
C ARG A 657 -20.71 -6.58 -16.02
N HIS A 658 -19.69 -5.88 -16.53
CA HIS A 658 -18.47 -5.64 -15.75
C HIS A 658 -18.72 -4.83 -14.47
N TYR A 659 -19.60 -3.84 -14.54
CA TYR A 659 -19.99 -3.04 -13.38
C TYR A 659 -20.85 -3.85 -12.38
N GLU A 660 -21.87 -4.56 -12.86
CA GLU A 660 -22.74 -5.42 -12.04
C GLU A 660 -21.96 -6.56 -11.36
N MET A 661 -21.02 -7.16 -12.10
CA MET A 661 -20.15 -8.22 -11.61
C MET A 661 -19.17 -7.72 -10.54
N GLN A 662 -18.67 -6.50 -10.65
CA GLN A 662 -17.78 -5.96 -9.61
C GLN A 662 -18.53 -5.54 -8.35
N GLN A 663 -19.78 -5.08 -8.49
CA GLN A 663 -20.69 -4.92 -7.36
C GLN A 663 -20.96 -6.26 -6.67
N SER A 664 -21.15 -7.34 -7.43
CA SER A 664 -21.35 -8.68 -6.87
C SER A 664 -20.08 -9.21 -6.17
N ALA A 665 -18.89 -9.01 -6.74
CA ALA A 665 -17.62 -9.35 -6.10
C ALA A 665 -17.40 -8.58 -4.79
N ARG A 666 -17.70 -7.26 -4.75
CA ARG A 666 -17.64 -6.45 -3.51
C ARG A 666 -18.64 -6.94 -2.47
N LYS A 667 -19.84 -7.37 -2.89
CA LYS A 667 -20.85 -7.97 -2.02
C LYS A 667 -20.38 -9.34 -1.48
N ALA A 668 -19.75 -10.16 -2.31
CA ALA A 668 -19.20 -11.46 -1.93
C ALA A 668 -18.10 -11.31 -0.87
N VAL A 669 -17.16 -10.37 -1.05
CA VAL A 669 -16.11 -10.07 -0.06
C VAL A 669 -16.74 -9.64 1.27
N ARG A 670 -17.79 -8.83 1.26
CA ARG A 670 -18.51 -8.45 2.49
C ARG A 670 -19.25 -9.61 3.15
N GLN A 671 -19.80 -10.54 2.38
CA GLN A 671 -20.46 -11.73 2.93
C GLN A 671 -19.45 -12.70 3.56
N ILE A 672 -18.22 -12.73 3.04
CA ILE A 672 -17.13 -13.54 3.58
C ILE A 672 -16.53 -12.87 4.82
N LEU A 673 -16.18 -11.59 4.73
CA LEU A 673 -15.62 -10.78 5.82
C LEU A 673 -16.71 -10.10 6.66
N GLY A 674 -17.81 -10.81 6.92
CA GLY A 674 -19.04 -10.22 7.47
C GLY A 674 -18.88 -9.67 8.89
N ASP A 675 -18.26 -10.45 9.77
CA ASP A 675 -17.89 -10.01 11.13
C ASP A 675 -16.36 -10.10 11.30
N GLU A 676 -15.70 -8.95 11.08
CA GLU A 676 -14.25 -8.82 11.15
C GLU A 676 -13.66 -9.26 12.49
N SER A 677 -14.43 -9.16 13.59
CA SER A 677 -13.96 -9.51 14.93
C SER A 677 -13.82 -11.02 15.15
N LYS A 678 -14.57 -11.82 14.39
CA LYS A 678 -14.60 -13.28 14.51
C LYS A 678 -13.76 -14.00 13.46
N TRP A 679 -13.33 -13.29 12.42
CA TRP A 679 -12.61 -13.86 11.29
C TRP A 679 -11.20 -14.34 11.72
N PRO A 680 -10.90 -15.65 11.62
CA PRO A 680 -9.56 -16.15 11.90
C PRO A 680 -8.57 -15.65 10.85
N GLN A 681 -7.61 -14.81 11.28
CA GLN A 681 -6.63 -14.18 10.41
C GLN A 681 -5.75 -15.21 9.67
N GLN A 682 -5.54 -16.38 10.27
CA GLN A 682 -4.81 -17.51 9.70
C GLN A 682 -5.39 -18.00 8.37
N LEU A 683 -6.71 -17.87 8.15
CA LEU A 683 -7.37 -18.37 6.93
C LEU A 683 -6.81 -17.74 5.65
N ILE A 684 -6.33 -16.50 5.71
CA ILE A 684 -5.75 -15.80 4.56
C ILE A 684 -4.49 -16.53 4.07
N PHE A 685 -3.62 -16.88 5.01
CA PHE A 685 -2.36 -17.55 4.71
C PHE A 685 -2.56 -19.04 4.40
N ILE A 686 -3.55 -19.70 5.02
CA ILE A 686 -3.92 -21.07 4.67
C ILE A 686 -4.48 -21.13 3.25
N GLY A 687 -5.37 -20.19 2.89
CA GLY A 687 -5.89 -20.07 1.53
C GLY A 687 -4.78 -19.86 0.50
N ARG A 688 -3.82 -18.98 0.81
CA ARG A 688 -2.61 -18.78 0.00
C ARG A 688 -1.84 -20.09 -0.19
N ASN A 689 -1.50 -20.81 0.89
CA ASN A 689 -0.79 -22.09 0.79
C ASN A 689 -1.52 -23.07 -0.13
N LEU A 690 -2.82 -23.30 0.13
CA LEU A 690 -3.62 -24.25 -0.64
C LEU A 690 -3.67 -23.90 -2.12
N ARG A 691 -3.75 -22.61 -2.46
CA ARG A 691 -3.78 -22.14 -3.86
C ARG A 691 -2.45 -22.38 -4.56
N ILE A 692 -1.31 -22.12 -3.92
CA ILE A 692 0.01 -22.36 -4.52
C ILE A 692 0.27 -23.87 -4.68
N VAL A 693 -0.09 -24.69 -3.69
CA VAL A 693 0.03 -26.15 -3.78
C VAL A 693 -0.86 -26.69 -4.91
N GLN A 694 -2.06 -26.14 -5.10
CA GLN A 694 -2.92 -26.44 -6.24
C GLN A 694 -2.25 -26.07 -7.56
N ALA A 695 -1.71 -24.86 -7.68
CA ALA A 695 -1.03 -24.39 -8.89
C ALA A 695 0.17 -25.26 -9.25
N ASN A 696 0.99 -25.66 -8.27
CA ASN A 696 2.10 -26.59 -8.47
C ASN A 696 1.62 -27.97 -8.96
N ASN A 697 0.50 -28.48 -8.43
CA ASN A 697 -0.10 -29.72 -8.91
C ASN A 697 -0.55 -29.61 -10.37
N GLN A 698 -1.24 -28.52 -10.72
CA GLN A 698 -1.70 -28.24 -12.09
C GLN A 698 -0.53 -28.14 -13.06
N PHE A 699 0.50 -27.34 -12.71
CA PHE A 699 1.71 -27.16 -13.51
C PHE A 699 2.39 -28.49 -13.85
N LEU A 700 2.44 -29.43 -12.90
CA LEU A 700 2.99 -30.77 -13.12
C LEU A 700 2.03 -31.76 -13.82
N GLY A 701 0.88 -31.30 -14.30
CA GLY A 701 -0.10 -32.09 -15.05
C GLY A 701 -1.12 -32.82 -14.15
N SER A 702 -1.40 -32.30 -12.96
CA SER A 702 -2.33 -32.86 -11.98
C SER A 702 -2.07 -34.33 -11.62
N PRO A 703 -0.83 -34.73 -11.27
CA PRO A 703 -0.49 -36.13 -11.09
C PRO A 703 -1.13 -36.80 -9.86
N VAL A 704 -1.68 -36.02 -8.91
CA VAL A 704 -2.33 -36.50 -7.69
C VAL A 704 -3.68 -35.85 -7.44
N ASN A 705 -4.59 -36.60 -6.78
CA ASN A 705 -5.83 -36.08 -6.22
C ASN A 705 -5.54 -35.40 -4.86
N ARG A 706 -5.19 -34.10 -4.89
CA ARG A 706 -4.81 -33.36 -3.67
C ARG A 706 -5.95 -33.27 -2.66
N VAL A 707 -7.19 -33.13 -3.13
CA VAL A 707 -8.39 -32.94 -2.30
C VAL A 707 -8.59 -34.17 -1.43
N LYS A 708 -8.44 -35.35 -2.03
CA LYS A 708 -8.44 -36.62 -1.30
C LYS A 708 -7.31 -36.66 -0.28
N ILE A 709 -6.05 -36.45 -0.68
CA ILE A 709 -4.90 -36.55 0.26
C ILE A 709 -5.12 -35.61 1.46
N THR A 710 -5.44 -34.33 1.19
CA THR A 710 -5.71 -33.29 2.19
C THR A 710 -6.86 -33.69 3.13
N GLY A 711 -7.98 -34.14 2.57
CA GLY A 711 -9.12 -34.61 3.35
C GLY A 711 -8.78 -35.80 4.26
N MET A 712 -7.91 -36.70 3.79
CA MET A 712 -7.45 -37.85 4.58
C MET A 712 -6.66 -37.42 5.80
N TRP A 713 -5.76 -36.45 5.62
CA TRP A 713 -5.01 -35.85 6.72
C TRP A 713 -5.94 -35.13 7.71
N ALA A 714 -6.89 -34.34 7.22
CA ALA A 714 -7.88 -33.67 8.08
C ALA A 714 -8.70 -34.66 8.91
N SER A 715 -9.18 -35.73 8.27
CA SER A 715 -9.98 -36.78 8.91
C SER A 715 -9.16 -37.58 9.94
N ARG A 716 -7.88 -37.88 9.62
CA ARG A 716 -6.96 -38.56 10.54
C ARG A 716 -6.58 -37.70 11.73
N ALA A 717 -6.33 -36.41 11.54
CA ALA A 717 -5.97 -35.51 12.62
C ALA A 717 -7.01 -35.52 13.74
N LEU A 718 -8.30 -35.64 13.41
CA LEU A 718 -9.37 -35.77 14.41
C LEU A 718 -9.43 -37.13 15.11
N ALA A 719 -8.89 -38.19 14.49
CA ALA A 719 -8.86 -39.53 15.06
C ALA A 719 -7.58 -39.81 15.86
N GLU A 720 -6.46 -39.24 15.43
CA GLU A 720 -5.11 -39.44 15.99
C GLU A 720 -4.71 -38.34 16.99
N SER A 721 -5.49 -37.26 17.15
CA SER A 721 -5.13 -36.12 18.01
C SER A 721 -5.02 -36.53 19.48
N PRO A 722 -3.87 -36.31 20.16
CA PRO A 722 -3.69 -36.65 21.57
C PRO A 722 -4.65 -35.87 22.49
N ASP A 723 -4.99 -34.64 22.12
CA ASP A 723 -5.76 -33.67 22.92
C ASP A 723 -7.25 -34.02 23.09
N LEU A 724 -7.78 -34.98 22.31
CA LEU A 724 -9.20 -35.34 22.35
C LEU A 724 -9.50 -36.49 23.34
N PRO A 725 -10.67 -36.48 24.03
CA PRO A 725 -11.11 -37.58 24.88
C PRO A 725 -11.21 -38.92 24.11
N PHE A 726 -10.97 -40.03 24.81
CA PHE A 726 -10.96 -41.37 24.19
C PHE A 726 -12.29 -41.74 23.49
N GLY A 727 -13.43 -41.35 24.07
CA GLY A 727 -14.74 -41.58 23.46
C GLY A 727 -14.93 -40.82 22.14
N GLU A 728 -14.43 -39.58 22.06
CA GLU A 728 -14.46 -38.80 20.81
C GLU A 728 -13.53 -39.39 19.75
N LYS A 729 -12.36 -39.92 20.15
CA LYS A 729 -11.41 -40.59 19.25
C LYS A 729 -12.05 -41.80 18.57
N ILE A 730 -12.74 -42.67 19.31
CA ILE A 730 -13.43 -43.85 18.74
C ILE A 730 -14.52 -43.41 17.76
N SER A 731 -15.35 -42.43 18.13
CA SER A 731 -16.38 -41.89 17.23
C SER A 731 -15.78 -41.31 15.94
N ASN A 732 -14.68 -40.56 16.07
CA ASN A 732 -13.97 -39.99 14.94
C ASN A 732 -13.32 -41.05 14.07
N TRP A 733 -12.84 -42.16 14.65
CA TRP A 733 -12.28 -43.29 13.91
C TRP A 733 -13.35 -44.03 13.09
N GLY A 734 -14.53 -44.27 13.66
CA GLY A 734 -15.68 -44.81 12.90
C GLY A 734 -16.09 -43.89 11.75
N LYS A 735 -16.16 -42.56 12.00
CA LYS A 735 -16.41 -41.57 10.95
C LYS A 735 -15.26 -41.48 9.93
N HIS A 736 -14.01 -41.77 10.31
CA HIS A 736 -12.87 -41.83 9.40
C HIS A 736 -13.01 -42.98 8.39
N LEU A 737 -13.52 -44.14 8.83
CA LEU A 737 -13.82 -45.26 7.92
C LEU A 737 -14.91 -44.91 6.92
N VAL A 738 -16.02 -44.31 7.37
CA VAL A 738 -17.11 -43.84 6.48
C VAL A 738 -16.57 -42.82 5.47
N PHE A 739 -15.76 -41.88 5.95
CA PHE A 739 -15.11 -40.87 5.12
C PHE A 739 -14.22 -41.47 4.02
N ARG A 740 -13.47 -42.54 4.33
CA ARG A 740 -12.66 -43.26 3.34
C ARG A 740 -13.51 -43.86 2.23
N VAL A 741 -14.68 -44.42 2.56
CA VAL A 741 -15.61 -44.99 1.56
C VAL A 741 -16.15 -43.89 0.64
N VAL A 742 -16.56 -42.74 1.20
CA VAL A 742 -17.05 -41.60 0.40
C VAL A 742 -16.00 -41.11 -0.60
N LEU A 743 -14.72 -41.10 -0.20
CA LEU A 743 -13.64 -40.62 -1.07
C LEU A 743 -13.19 -41.60 -2.16
N ILE A 744 -13.65 -42.86 -2.14
CA ILE A 744 -13.51 -43.77 -3.29
C ILE A 744 -14.23 -43.20 -4.52
N GLY A 745 -15.38 -42.54 -4.33
CA GLY A 745 -16.09 -41.86 -5.41
C GLY A 745 -15.26 -40.75 -6.07
N SER A 746 -14.42 -40.06 -5.30
CA SER A 746 -13.50 -39.05 -5.84
C SER A 746 -12.38 -39.64 -6.70
N ASP A 747 -11.95 -40.89 -6.43
CA ASP A 747 -10.96 -41.57 -7.27
C ASP A 747 -11.54 -41.93 -8.62
N VAL A 748 -12.81 -42.35 -8.67
CA VAL A 748 -13.51 -42.65 -9.93
C VAL A 748 -13.55 -41.40 -10.81
N TRP A 749 -13.90 -40.25 -10.24
CA TRP A 749 -13.88 -38.97 -10.96
C TRP A 749 -12.47 -38.58 -11.42
N PHE A 750 -11.46 -38.73 -10.56
CA PHE A 750 -10.07 -38.45 -10.91
C PHE A 750 -9.58 -39.33 -12.08
N TRP A 751 -9.87 -40.64 -12.05
CA TRP A 751 -9.51 -41.55 -13.13
C TRP A 751 -10.28 -41.26 -14.42
N PHE A 752 -11.56 -40.90 -14.32
CA PHE A 752 -12.34 -40.45 -15.47
C PHE A 752 -11.72 -39.21 -16.13
N ALA A 753 -11.40 -38.18 -15.35
CA ALA A 753 -10.73 -36.98 -15.85
C ALA A 753 -9.36 -37.31 -16.48
N LYS A 754 -8.61 -38.24 -15.89
CA LYS A 754 -7.32 -38.68 -16.41
C LYS A 754 -7.43 -39.47 -17.73
N ILE A 755 -8.44 -40.33 -17.87
CA ILE A 755 -8.74 -41.03 -19.13
C ILE A 755 -9.07 -40.01 -20.20
N ARG A 756 -9.91 -39.02 -19.88
CA ARG A 756 -10.27 -37.94 -20.80
C ARG A 756 -9.06 -37.10 -21.21
N GLN A 757 -8.15 -36.82 -20.26
CA GLN A 757 -6.87 -36.14 -20.51
C GLN A 757 -5.97 -36.97 -21.45
N PHE A 758 -5.86 -38.28 -21.22
CA PHE A 758 -5.10 -39.19 -22.08
C PHE A 758 -5.67 -39.26 -23.51
N LEU A 759 -7.00 -39.23 -23.64
CA LEU A 759 -7.71 -39.21 -24.92
C LEU A 759 -7.73 -37.82 -25.59
N HIS A 760 -7.05 -36.81 -25.03
CA HIS A 760 -7.06 -35.42 -25.51
C HIS A 760 -8.47 -34.78 -25.58
N LEU A 761 -9.43 -35.33 -24.82
CA LEU A 761 -10.83 -34.87 -24.76
C LEU A 761 -11.06 -33.82 -23.65
N GLY A 762 -10.01 -33.29 -23.04
CA GLY A 762 -10.05 -32.26 -21.99
C GLY A 762 -8.80 -32.24 -21.11
N GLY A 763 -8.78 -31.37 -20.08
CA GLY A 763 -7.71 -31.33 -19.08
C GLY A 763 -7.87 -32.38 -17.97
N GLY A 764 -6.93 -32.38 -17.01
CA GLY A 764 -7.00 -33.18 -15.79
C GLY A 764 -8.04 -32.66 -14.78
N MET A 765 -8.23 -33.37 -13.67
CA MET A 765 -9.25 -33.02 -12.67
C MET A 765 -9.10 -31.59 -12.11
N GLU A 766 -7.88 -31.10 -11.90
CA GLU A 766 -7.69 -29.71 -11.45
C GLU A 766 -7.86 -28.69 -12.57
N ASP A 767 -7.65 -29.08 -13.83
CA ASP A 767 -7.95 -28.21 -14.98
C ASP A 767 -9.47 -28.10 -15.14
N ASP A 768 -10.22 -29.15 -14.82
CA ASP A 768 -11.69 -29.10 -14.73
C ASP A 768 -12.17 -28.22 -13.58
N ILE A 769 -11.52 -28.32 -12.41
CA ILE A 769 -11.81 -27.46 -11.26
C ILE A 769 -11.48 -26.01 -11.64
N GLU A 770 -10.34 -25.74 -12.28
CA GLU A 770 -9.95 -24.41 -12.73
C GLU A 770 -10.89 -23.90 -13.83
N ALA A 771 -11.32 -24.72 -14.78
CA ALA A 771 -12.28 -24.33 -15.81
C ALA A 771 -13.65 -24.01 -15.21
N GLN A 772 -14.09 -24.78 -14.22
CA GLN A 772 -15.28 -24.45 -13.41
C GLN A 772 -15.08 -23.16 -12.62
N MET A 773 -13.89 -22.96 -12.06
CA MET A 773 -13.53 -21.76 -11.32
C MET A 773 -13.46 -20.54 -12.25
N GLN A 774 -12.97 -20.69 -13.48
CA GLN A 774 -13.00 -19.67 -14.53
C GLN A 774 -14.43 -19.39 -14.95
N GLY A 775 -15.29 -20.41 -15.05
CA GLY A 775 -16.72 -20.24 -15.26
C GLY A 775 -17.37 -19.42 -14.14
N MET A 776 -17.17 -19.83 -12.89
CA MET A 776 -17.65 -19.16 -11.70
C MET A 776 -17.10 -17.72 -11.59
N ALA A 777 -15.80 -17.55 -11.80
CA ALA A 777 -15.12 -16.27 -11.76
C ALA A 777 -15.62 -15.36 -12.88
N LYS A 778 -15.73 -15.87 -14.12
CA LYS A 778 -16.28 -15.13 -15.27
C LYS A 778 -17.75 -14.76 -15.06
N GLU A 779 -18.53 -15.62 -14.42
CA GLU A 779 -19.91 -15.35 -14.01
C GLU A 779 -19.99 -14.34 -12.86
N MET A 780 -18.96 -14.27 -12.00
CA MET A 780 -18.73 -13.19 -11.01
C MET A 780 -17.90 -12.01 -11.56
N GLY A 781 -17.60 -11.99 -12.86
CA GLY A 781 -16.81 -10.98 -13.60
C GLY A 781 -15.33 -10.85 -13.31
N VAL A 782 -14.72 -11.89 -12.78
CA VAL A 782 -13.28 -12.07 -12.66
C VAL A 782 -12.82 -13.00 -13.79
N GLU A 783 -12.12 -12.47 -14.80
CA GLU A 783 -11.43 -13.32 -15.78
C GLU A 783 -10.15 -13.89 -15.14
N LEU A 784 -10.19 -15.15 -14.70
CA LEU A 784 -9.00 -15.88 -14.26
C LEU A 784 -8.33 -16.48 -15.51
N ARG A 785 -7.12 -16.05 -15.86
CA ARG A 785 -6.34 -16.64 -16.96
C ARG A 785 -5.23 -17.55 -16.43
N GLN A 786 -4.91 -18.61 -17.18
CA GLN A 786 -4.10 -19.77 -16.78
C GLN A 786 -2.63 -19.47 -16.43
N ASN A 787 -2.09 -18.30 -16.78
CA ASN A 787 -0.63 -18.06 -16.79
C ASN A 787 -0.10 -17.28 -15.57
N ILE A 788 -0.85 -17.21 -14.46
CA ILE A 788 -0.43 -16.40 -13.29
C ILE A 788 0.75 -17.05 -12.55
N PHE A 789 1.02 -18.35 -12.78
CA PHE A 789 2.08 -19.12 -12.13
C PHE A 789 3.06 -19.76 -13.13
N GLU A 790 3.10 -19.27 -14.38
CA GLU A 790 4.24 -19.49 -15.27
C GLU A 790 5.31 -18.43 -14.94
N GLY A 791 6.06 -18.68 -13.86
CA GLY A 791 7.12 -17.81 -13.34
C GLY A 791 7.81 -18.46 -12.15
#